data_AF-A0A943SRZ6-F1
#
_entry.id   AF-A0A943SRZ6-F1
#
_cell.length_a   1.000
_cell.length_b   1.000
_cell.length_c   1.000
_cell.angle_alpha   90.00
_cell.angle_beta   90.00
_cell.angle_gamma   90.00
#
_symmetry.space_group_name_H-M   'P 1'
#
loop_
_entity.id
_entity.type
_entity.pdbx_description
1 polymer ?
#
loop_
_entity_poly.entity_id
_entity_poly.type
_entity_poly.pdbx_seq_one_letter_code
_entity_poly.pdbx_strand_id
1 'polypeptide(L)'
;MKKKTMVSIVASSLLIAPMVLHQVAAADEQTEELAPSTEVVHAPSTEARPTTSDTSTATSEEAASSNEASLDRGAVVNQVAPSSVELSRQSDPTVPVATPVVTSREAAPQSTPTSEAPATSQDLAKVTGSTLASDQATKELTVQDAVNGLLQWAATDPSQLGQSQADRERFAKSLGLIEKSDDLTRKVSQPELAKMYETAKKLYDAYRSEKKSPLFLNGRAQPIFPYTTGEKEDQDYKYEDSQIVRFPVYVETDYDTDADGKPDLVKAIVQLPKVVAQGDFKAATILEARPYVAGTLDENYVTLESLGLPTDGSYDMKKLHSQPAKRHPVSSETTVEAAKKAKASDWYYYSPYEYIYDYEDLNWYDYFLVRGYAFISSAGLGTKGSEGFNTTGSDLEINAFKNIIEWVNGKRKAYTDKTSNVEIKADWATGNVAMTGLSWAGTTTFGVAATGVEGLKTIVPAAGIASWYDYFNSQGTQFGNAPYSDLSWLSLYVSTRMLDQDDWAGIWQNYSNYINQLNKNQYAHDRNYSDVWKERDYTLHPENLKTSALIVHGLNDDNVKTKHFELMYDALKKAGQDVKLYLHQGDHVYPAAMSRGYGITANGQDFYDLLNTWLTHYLYGVDNHVESLPAVLAQNNYDPSKWTSYDNWKSSQRLFLNASSKRLEETISSDYAAAGVEIANRNETVSKASSKANLTFVSDVTEDTTIKGHIPVHFKAALAKGQGKNFQINALLVDVADEDFDVVGNGSVKQDKTADGFWMGSNLSNLSVAEYETIKTKYKVIAKGWINLANPESGYDSASSRASIEPKVGEYHDYTVYLQPNLYTVKKGHKLALVFNTYDPSDLTVEHPYEVTFKTDSIQAAIPIVEKTRAQKAAYVPSATDTDYAKLPEIEGAALVAPEVHYKEEYTLPSPEYFVQPNQTLPEKEEQMQTGSARQEQSHLTLAVSYGPQFVSQEFAEDPQEVTPAVGGGQADHTLPQTGSKDHALGLLGVISLTASSLIFWRKKREDA
;
A
#
# COMPACT_ATOMS: atom_id res chain seq x y z
N MET A 1 50.33 -22.43 -24.91
CA MET A 1 50.35 -20.94 -24.99
C MET A 1 49.46 -20.46 -26.14
N LYS A 2 48.41 -19.69 -25.83
CA LYS A 2 47.78 -18.66 -26.68
C LYS A 2 46.74 -17.95 -25.80
N LYS A 3 46.56 -16.64 -25.95
CA LYS A 3 45.60 -15.85 -25.15
C LYS A 3 44.16 -16.23 -25.51
N LYS A 4 43.26 -16.22 -24.53
CA LYS A 4 41.81 -16.07 -24.74
C LYS A 4 41.36 -14.78 -24.05
N THR A 5 40.63 -13.96 -24.79
CA THR A 5 39.84 -12.85 -24.25
C THR A 5 38.58 -13.44 -23.63
N MET A 6 38.16 -12.95 -22.45
CA MET A 6 36.78 -13.10 -22.01
C MET A 6 36.04 -11.80 -22.38
N VAL A 7 34.89 -11.96 -23.04
CA VAL A 7 33.92 -10.90 -23.29
C VAL A 7 32.88 -11.03 -22.18
N SER A 8 32.59 -9.92 -21.48
CA SER A 8 31.46 -9.91 -20.55
C SER A 8 30.16 -9.91 -21.36
N ILE A 9 29.29 -10.88 -21.10
CA ILE A 9 27.96 -10.93 -21.71
C ILE A 9 27.01 -10.30 -20.70
N VAL A 10 26.47 -9.13 -21.05
CA VAL A 10 25.30 -8.57 -20.38
C VAL A 10 24.12 -9.48 -20.75
N ALA A 11 23.58 -10.19 -19.76
CA ALA A 11 22.42 -11.06 -19.94
C ALA A 11 21.14 -10.26 -19.67
N SER A 12 20.33 -10.03 -20.70
CA SER A 12 19.04 -9.35 -20.56
C SER A 12 18.04 -10.24 -19.82
N SER A 13 17.65 -9.85 -18.61
CA SER A 13 16.61 -10.50 -17.80
C SER A 13 15.22 -10.15 -18.31
N LEU A 14 14.76 -10.89 -19.33
CA LEU A 14 13.38 -11.01 -19.76
C LEU A 14 13.00 -12.49 -19.81
N LEU A 15 11.70 -12.78 -19.66
CA LEU A 15 11.07 -14.12 -19.57
C LEU A 15 11.17 -14.80 -18.18
N ILE A 16 10.10 -14.68 -17.38
CA ILE A 16 9.17 -15.78 -17.07
C ILE A 16 7.91 -15.19 -16.43
N ALA A 17 6.75 -15.64 -16.89
CA ALA A 17 5.43 -15.57 -16.24
C ALA A 17 4.75 -16.93 -16.55
N PRO A 18 3.93 -17.52 -15.66
CA PRO A 18 3.12 -16.86 -14.63
C PRO A 18 3.65 -17.04 -13.20
N MET A 19 3.94 -15.95 -12.49
CA MET A 19 4.38 -15.91 -11.09
C MET A 19 4.01 -14.55 -10.47
N VAL A 20 2.71 -14.34 -10.20
CA VAL A 20 2.17 -13.03 -9.74
C VAL A 20 1.96 -12.95 -8.21
N LEU A 21 2.01 -14.07 -7.49
CA LEU A 21 2.09 -14.11 -6.02
C LEU A 21 3.53 -14.34 -5.54
N HIS A 22 4.22 -15.33 -6.11
CA HIS A 22 5.64 -15.71 -5.94
C HIS A 22 6.70 -14.58 -5.97
N GLN A 23 6.35 -13.37 -6.42
CA GLN A 23 7.24 -12.19 -6.42
C GLN A 23 6.59 -10.93 -5.82
N VAL A 24 5.56 -11.07 -4.98
CA VAL A 24 4.90 -9.92 -4.34
C VAL A 24 4.60 -10.15 -2.86
N ALA A 25 4.13 -11.34 -2.48
CA ALA A 25 4.09 -11.73 -1.06
C ALA A 25 5.49 -12.13 -0.57
N ALA A 26 6.18 -12.99 -1.34
CA ALA A 26 7.49 -13.53 -0.98
C ALA A 26 8.71 -12.70 -1.47
N ALA A 27 8.53 -11.58 -2.18
CA ALA A 27 9.64 -10.74 -2.68
C ALA A 27 10.29 -9.83 -1.62
N ASP A 28 10.01 -10.12 -0.35
CA ASP A 28 10.49 -9.39 0.81
C ASP A 28 11.61 -10.15 1.55
N GLU A 29 11.78 -11.47 1.30
CA GLU A 29 12.82 -12.30 1.92
C GLU A 29 13.71 -13.07 0.93
N GLN A 30 14.91 -12.54 0.65
CA GLN A 30 16.11 -13.35 0.35
C GLN A 30 17.36 -12.67 0.94
N THR A 31 17.65 -12.95 2.20
CA THR A 31 18.91 -12.56 2.85
C THR A 31 20.02 -13.56 2.53
N GLU A 32 21.17 -13.11 2.04
CA GLU A 32 22.39 -13.93 2.08
C GLU A 32 22.85 -14.17 3.52
N GLU A 33 23.48 -15.32 3.74
CA GLU A 33 23.81 -15.90 5.05
C GLU A 33 24.82 -15.06 5.86
N LEU A 34 24.33 -14.19 6.75
CA LEU A 34 25.16 -13.45 7.71
C LEU A 34 25.58 -14.37 8.87
N ALA A 35 26.85 -14.79 8.86
CA ALA A 35 27.43 -15.64 9.89
C ALA A 35 27.37 -15.00 11.30
N PRO A 36 27.12 -15.78 12.37
CA PRO A 36 26.84 -15.24 13.70
C PRO A 36 28.04 -14.55 14.35
N SER A 37 27.87 -13.28 14.71
CA SER A 37 28.83 -12.45 15.43
C SER A 37 28.79 -12.71 16.94
N THR A 38 29.65 -13.60 17.43
CA THR A 38 29.81 -13.88 18.87
C THR A 38 30.27 -12.63 19.65
N GLU A 39 29.56 -12.27 20.71
CA GLU A 39 30.02 -11.29 21.71
C GLU A 39 31.34 -11.73 22.37
N VAL A 40 32.26 -10.79 22.59
CA VAL A 40 33.40 -10.96 23.51
C VAL A 40 33.65 -9.66 24.26
N VAL A 41 33.69 -9.73 25.60
CA VAL A 41 33.74 -8.56 26.49
C VAL A 41 35.07 -8.50 27.27
N HIS A 42 35.78 -7.37 27.12
CA HIS A 42 36.88 -6.86 27.99
C HIS A 42 38.20 -7.67 28.09
N ALA A 43 39.40 -7.08 28.35
CA ALA A 43 39.88 -5.69 28.22
C ALA A 43 41.45 -5.68 28.06
N PRO A 44 42.30 -4.77 28.59
CA PRO A 44 43.33 -4.12 27.75
C PRO A 44 44.81 -4.35 28.13
N SER A 45 45.76 -4.00 27.24
CA SER A 45 47.21 -3.83 27.55
C SER A 45 47.99 -2.94 26.55
N THR A 46 48.50 -1.82 27.05
CA THR A 46 49.79 -1.10 26.78
C THR A 46 50.65 -1.31 25.52
N GLU A 47 51.11 -0.16 24.95
CA GLU A 47 52.43 0.13 24.30
C GLU A 47 52.87 -0.69 23.05
N ALA A 48 53.32 -0.14 21.91
CA ALA A 48 54.39 0.86 21.73
C ALA A 48 54.53 1.39 20.27
N ARG A 49 55.28 2.49 20.08
CA ARG A 49 55.93 2.99 18.83
C ARG A 49 57.45 2.65 18.93
N PRO A 50 58.34 2.80 17.90
CA PRO A 50 58.18 3.26 16.51
C PRO A 50 58.68 2.18 15.49
N THR A 51 59.10 2.35 14.22
CA THR A 51 59.99 3.36 13.58
C THR A 51 59.95 3.30 12.03
N THR A 52 60.61 4.30 11.42
CA THR A 52 60.97 4.64 10.02
C THR A 52 61.54 3.48 9.14
N SER A 53 61.91 3.62 7.85
CA SER A 53 62.25 4.81 7.01
C SER A 53 62.27 4.49 5.49
N ASP A 54 62.07 5.53 4.66
CA ASP A 54 62.72 5.84 3.34
C ASP A 54 62.68 4.80 2.18
N THR A 55 62.95 5.10 0.89
CA THR A 55 63.51 6.32 0.25
C THR A 55 62.89 6.57 -1.14
N SER A 56 62.83 7.84 -1.57
CA SER A 56 62.38 8.29 -2.91
C SER A 56 63.49 8.28 -3.99
N THR A 57 63.10 8.38 -5.27
CA THR A 57 63.86 9.11 -6.32
C THR A 57 62.93 9.49 -7.49
N ALA A 58 63.25 10.55 -8.24
CA ALA A 58 62.32 11.15 -9.21
C ALA A 58 63.02 11.90 -10.37
N THR A 59 62.28 12.09 -11.46
CA THR A 59 62.47 13.06 -12.57
C THR A 59 61.15 13.14 -13.37
N SER A 60 60.73 14.24 -14.02
CA SER A 60 61.04 15.67 -13.86
C SER A 60 60.15 16.51 -14.81
N GLU A 61 59.36 17.45 -14.26
CA GLU A 61 59.11 18.83 -14.76
C GLU A 61 58.51 19.03 -16.20
N GLU A 62 57.98 20.19 -16.62
CA GLU A 62 58.06 21.58 -16.11
C GLU A 62 56.81 22.44 -16.50
N ALA A 63 56.82 23.70 -16.04
CA ALA A 63 56.19 24.92 -16.59
C ALA A 63 54.76 25.32 -16.15
N ALA A 64 54.61 26.61 -15.80
CA ALA A 64 53.36 27.26 -15.41
C ALA A 64 53.40 28.81 -15.61
N SER A 65 52.21 29.43 -15.52
CA SER A 65 51.91 30.86 -15.24
C SER A 65 51.95 31.97 -16.33
N SER A 66 50.76 32.59 -16.48
CA SER A 66 50.45 34.04 -16.56
C SER A 66 50.81 34.96 -17.76
N ASN A 67 49.78 35.71 -18.20
CA ASN A 67 49.74 37.04 -18.84
C ASN A 67 50.42 37.20 -20.24
N GLU A 68 49.94 37.98 -21.21
CA GLU A 68 49.00 39.13 -21.26
C GLU A 68 48.06 39.06 -22.50
N ALA A 69 47.10 40.00 -22.62
CA ALA A 69 46.93 40.89 -23.81
C ALA A 69 45.63 41.73 -23.74
N SER A 70 45.66 42.99 -24.21
CA SER A 70 44.47 43.85 -24.32
C SER A 70 44.54 44.83 -25.50
N LEU A 71 43.40 45.45 -25.85
CA LEU A 71 43.16 46.51 -26.86
C LEU A 71 42.88 45.98 -28.30
N ASP A 72 42.03 46.60 -29.12
CA ASP A 72 41.88 48.06 -29.35
C ASP A 72 40.43 48.60 -29.47
N ARG A 73 40.29 49.92 -29.76
CA ARG A 73 39.07 50.75 -29.71
C ARG A 73 38.62 51.30 -31.07
N GLY A 74 37.36 51.75 -31.13
CA GLY A 74 36.88 52.79 -32.06
C GLY A 74 35.78 53.64 -31.42
N ALA A 75 35.77 54.96 -31.64
CA ALA A 75 34.73 55.90 -31.19
C ALA A 75 33.95 56.46 -32.40
N VAL A 76 32.81 57.17 -32.28
CA VAL A 76 32.75 58.63 -31.97
C VAL A 76 31.27 59.12 -31.84
N VAL A 77 30.90 59.62 -30.65
CA VAL A 77 30.21 60.93 -30.35
C VAL A 77 28.76 61.28 -30.82
N ASN A 78 28.01 61.94 -29.90
CA ASN A 78 26.82 62.83 -30.04
C ASN A 78 25.41 62.22 -30.33
N GLN A 79 24.27 62.83 -29.95
CA GLN A 79 23.88 63.82 -28.89
C GLN A 79 22.32 63.97 -28.86
N VAL A 80 21.77 64.76 -27.91
CA VAL A 80 20.44 65.43 -27.88
C VAL A 80 19.26 64.68 -27.23
N ALA A 81 18.61 65.37 -26.29
CA ALA A 81 17.19 65.24 -25.86
C ALA A 81 16.51 66.61 -26.07
N PRO A 82 15.15 66.77 -26.02
CA PRO A 82 14.53 67.25 -24.76
C PRO A 82 12.99 67.01 -24.57
N SER A 83 12.47 67.38 -23.37
CA SER A 83 11.20 68.12 -23.05
C SER A 83 9.82 67.78 -23.69
N SER A 84 8.63 68.05 -23.10
CA SER A 84 8.04 68.10 -21.72
C SER A 84 6.67 68.86 -21.73
N VAL A 85 5.92 68.89 -20.60
CA VAL A 85 4.86 69.86 -20.18
C VAL A 85 3.35 69.55 -20.44
N GLU A 86 2.62 69.27 -19.34
CA GLU A 86 1.31 69.79 -18.82
C GLU A 86 0.04 69.93 -19.72
N LEU A 87 -1.23 69.98 -19.25
CA LEU A 87 -1.82 70.90 -18.23
C LEU A 87 -3.27 70.55 -17.76
N SER A 88 -3.63 70.96 -16.52
CA SER A 88 -5.00 71.12 -15.89
C SER A 88 -5.91 69.89 -15.67
N ARG A 89 -6.62 69.64 -14.54
CA ARG A 89 -7.37 70.42 -13.50
C ARG A 89 -8.77 70.88 -13.97
N GLN A 90 -9.86 70.95 -13.17
CA GLN A 90 -10.20 70.75 -11.72
C GLN A 90 -11.75 70.64 -11.60
N SER A 91 -12.50 70.46 -10.47
CA SER A 91 -12.28 70.23 -9.01
C SER A 91 -13.60 69.80 -8.33
N ASP A 92 -13.54 69.30 -7.08
CA ASP A 92 -14.67 68.95 -6.18
C ASP A 92 -15.48 70.17 -5.63
N PRO A 93 -16.50 69.95 -4.76
CA PRO A 93 -16.21 69.95 -3.31
C PRO A 93 -16.95 68.93 -2.41
N THR A 94 -16.26 68.58 -1.32
CA THR A 94 -16.57 67.72 -0.14
C THR A 94 -17.63 68.31 0.83
N VAL A 95 -18.02 67.78 2.01
CA VAL A 95 -17.43 66.96 3.13
C VAL A 95 -18.61 66.40 4.02
N PRO A 96 -18.49 65.74 5.22
CA PRO A 96 -17.34 65.12 5.96
C PRO A 96 -17.61 63.75 6.70
N VAL A 97 -16.60 63.28 7.47
CA VAL A 97 -16.63 62.29 8.61
C VAL A 97 -16.69 60.79 8.24
N ALA A 98 -15.78 59.90 8.70
CA ALA A 98 -14.44 60.08 9.31
C ALA A 98 -13.59 58.77 9.23
N THR A 99 -12.26 58.91 9.26
CA THR A 99 -11.27 57.81 9.28
C THR A 99 -10.01 58.24 10.04
N PRO A 100 -9.35 57.38 10.85
CA PRO A 100 -7.97 57.60 11.31
C PRO A 100 -7.00 57.07 10.23
N VAL A 101 -6.31 57.93 9.47
CA VAL A 101 -5.04 58.60 9.84
C VAL A 101 -3.87 57.61 10.01
N VAL A 102 -3.11 57.45 8.93
CA VAL A 102 -1.70 57.03 8.96
C VAL A 102 -0.83 58.28 8.86
N THR A 103 0.19 58.41 9.70
CA THR A 103 1.16 59.52 9.64
C THR A 103 2.58 58.99 9.48
N SER A 104 3.28 59.48 8.46
CA SER A 104 4.69 59.14 8.21
C SER A 104 5.60 59.62 9.35
N ARG A 105 6.52 58.74 9.76
CA ARG A 105 7.77 59.09 10.44
C ARG A 105 8.93 58.40 9.74
N GLU A 106 10.13 58.94 9.89
CA GLU A 106 11.32 58.47 9.18
C GLU A 106 11.62 57.01 9.50
N ALA A 107 11.84 56.20 8.47
CA ALA A 107 12.51 54.91 8.63
C ALA A 107 13.98 55.19 8.93
N ALA A 108 14.40 54.92 10.16
CA ALA A 108 15.80 54.96 10.55
C ALA A 108 16.64 53.98 9.68
N PRO A 109 17.95 54.22 9.48
CA PRO A 109 18.80 53.26 8.80
C PRO A 109 18.73 51.88 9.48
N GLN A 110 18.77 50.82 8.69
CA GLN A 110 18.75 49.45 9.19
C GLN A 110 19.84 49.27 10.26
N SER A 111 19.44 48.86 11.46
CA SER A 111 20.38 48.43 12.48
C SER A 111 21.16 47.22 11.95
N THR A 112 22.48 47.34 11.87
CA THR A 112 23.36 46.18 11.66
C THR A 112 23.04 45.12 12.72
N PRO A 113 23.07 43.83 12.37
CA PRO A 113 22.92 42.77 13.38
C PRO A 113 23.98 42.98 14.46
N THR A 114 23.54 43.00 15.71
CA THR A 114 24.48 43.03 16.83
C THR A 114 25.20 41.70 16.84
N SER A 115 26.54 41.71 16.93
CA SER A 115 27.32 40.47 17.00
C SER A 115 27.02 39.78 18.33
N GLU A 116 26.07 38.86 18.34
CA GLU A 116 25.78 38.03 19.51
C GLU A 116 27.04 37.24 19.91
N ALA A 117 27.26 37.10 21.22
CA ALA A 117 28.40 36.33 21.70
C ALA A 117 28.19 34.84 21.40
N PRO A 118 29.18 34.14 20.80
CA PRO A 118 29.12 32.70 20.64
C PRO A 118 29.09 32.05 22.03
N ALA A 119 28.23 31.05 22.22
CA ALA A 119 28.17 30.35 23.50
C ALA A 119 29.43 29.52 23.73
N THR A 120 29.87 29.43 24.97
CA THR A 120 31.08 28.70 25.38
C THR A 120 30.74 27.36 26.04
N SER A 121 31.71 26.45 26.13
CA SER A 121 31.60 25.26 26.99
C SER A 121 31.09 25.62 28.38
N GLN A 122 31.58 26.72 28.97
CA GLN A 122 31.14 27.18 30.28
C GLN A 122 29.64 27.54 30.32
N ASP A 123 29.04 27.99 29.21
CA ASP A 123 27.62 28.32 29.14
C ASP A 123 26.74 27.05 29.08
N LEU A 124 27.16 26.05 28.28
CA LEU A 124 26.54 24.73 28.28
C LEU A 124 26.67 24.04 29.65
N ALA A 125 27.82 24.17 30.31
CA ALA A 125 28.05 23.66 31.66
C ALA A 125 27.16 24.34 32.71
N LYS A 126 26.91 25.65 32.61
CA LYS A 126 25.97 26.38 33.50
C LYS A 126 24.56 25.83 33.42
N VAL A 127 24.04 25.55 32.23
CA VAL A 127 22.64 25.08 32.05
C VAL A 127 22.47 23.59 32.33
N THR A 128 23.47 22.76 32.00
CA THR A 128 23.44 21.31 32.28
C THR A 128 23.83 20.94 33.71
N GLY A 129 24.55 21.81 34.43
CA GLY A 129 25.17 21.51 35.72
C GLY A 129 26.46 20.69 35.63
N SER A 130 27.02 20.52 34.43
CA SER A 130 28.20 19.69 34.18
C SER A 130 29.51 20.35 34.67
N THR A 131 30.44 19.55 35.20
CA THR A 131 31.77 20.03 35.61
C THR A 131 32.75 20.03 34.43
N LEU A 132 33.46 21.13 34.21
CA LEU A 132 34.52 21.26 33.20
C LEU A 132 35.92 21.28 33.81
N ALA A 133 36.91 20.82 33.03
CA ALA A 133 38.30 21.10 33.29
C ALA A 133 38.62 22.58 32.97
N SER A 134 39.54 23.18 33.74
CA SER A 134 39.82 24.63 33.72
C SER A 134 40.42 25.17 32.42
N ASP A 135 40.95 24.28 31.59
CA ASP A 135 41.54 24.53 30.28
C ASP A 135 40.51 24.54 29.12
N GLN A 136 39.29 24.05 29.34
CA GLN A 136 38.26 23.90 28.29
C GLN A 136 37.11 24.91 28.38
N ALA A 137 37.06 25.74 29.42
CA ALA A 137 35.93 26.61 29.73
C ALA A 137 35.55 27.59 28.59
N THR A 138 36.55 28.16 27.91
CA THR A 138 36.36 29.23 26.91
C THR A 138 36.24 28.73 25.46
N LYS A 139 36.14 27.43 25.21
CA LYS A 139 35.91 26.92 23.84
C LYS A 139 34.54 27.38 23.34
N GLU A 140 34.52 28.15 22.25
CA GLU A 140 33.29 28.52 21.55
C GLU A 140 32.63 27.29 20.91
N LEU A 141 31.37 27.05 21.24
CA LEU A 141 30.61 25.88 20.81
C LEU A 141 30.10 26.02 19.37
N THR A 142 30.07 24.89 18.69
CA THR A 142 29.35 24.71 17.42
C THR A 142 27.94 24.17 17.67
N VAL A 143 27.04 24.24 16.68
CA VAL A 143 25.67 23.69 16.80
C VAL A 143 25.72 22.16 17.01
N GLN A 144 26.47 21.42 16.17
CA GLN A 144 27.71 20.78 16.65
C GLN A 144 27.73 20.25 18.11
N ASP A 145 28.67 20.81 18.86
CA ASP A 145 28.91 20.53 20.28
C ASP A 145 27.64 20.68 21.15
N ALA A 146 26.79 21.67 20.86
CA ALA A 146 25.60 21.96 21.65
C ALA A 146 24.53 20.85 21.56
N VAL A 147 24.23 20.36 20.35
CA VAL A 147 23.34 19.21 20.13
C VAL A 147 23.85 17.99 20.89
N ASN A 148 25.13 17.64 20.70
CA ASN A 148 25.72 16.47 21.33
C ASN A 148 25.71 16.57 22.87
N GLY A 149 26.11 17.72 23.43
CA GLY A 149 26.14 17.92 24.87
C GLY A 149 24.76 17.94 25.52
N LEU A 150 23.75 18.55 24.88
CA LEU A 150 22.39 18.59 25.38
C LEU A 150 21.68 17.24 25.28
N LEU A 151 21.85 16.49 24.20
CA LEU A 151 21.33 15.12 24.07
C LEU A 151 22.00 14.18 25.09
N GLN A 152 23.33 14.25 25.24
CA GLN A 152 24.06 13.41 26.19
C GLN A 152 23.71 13.73 27.66
N TRP A 153 23.37 14.98 27.97
CA TRP A 153 22.82 15.36 29.27
C TRP A 153 21.37 14.90 29.46
N ALA A 154 20.55 14.98 28.42
CA ALA A 154 19.13 14.59 28.46
C ALA A 154 18.95 13.08 28.63
N ALA A 155 19.76 12.23 27.99
CA ALA A 155 19.63 10.78 28.07
C ALA A 155 19.77 10.22 29.50
N THR A 156 19.08 9.10 29.76
CA THR A 156 19.40 8.17 30.87
C THR A 156 20.20 6.97 30.39
N ASP A 157 20.01 6.55 29.13
CA ASP A 157 20.80 5.54 28.44
C ASP A 157 21.33 6.14 27.12
N PRO A 158 22.66 6.18 26.89
CA PRO A 158 23.23 6.62 25.62
C PRO A 158 22.76 5.83 24.40
N SER A 159 22.33 4.57 24.54
CA SER A 159 21.86 3.75 23.41
C SER A 159 20.66 4.38 22.68
N GLN A 160 19.83 5.13 23.41
CA GLN A 160 18.62 5.77 22.89
C GLN A 160 18.90 7.07 22.12
N LEU A 161 20.15 7.53 22.06
CA LEU A 161 20.54 8.73 21.28
C LEU A 161 20.87 8.44 19.81
N GLY A 162 20.83 7.17 19.41
CA GLY A 162 21.29 6.71 18.11
C GLY A 162 22.80 6.45 18.04
N GLN A 163 23.19 5.63 17.08
CA GLN A 163 24.50 5.00 17.00
C GLN A 163 25.57 5.96 16.42
N SER A 164 25.16 6.80 15.47
CA SER A 164 26.02 7.69 14.68
C SER A 164 25.86 9.18 15.04
N GLN A 165 26.68 10.03 14.44
CA GLN A 165 26.51 11.48 14.55
C GLN A 165 25.30 12.00 13.75
N ALA A 166 24.98 11.35 12.63
CA ALA A 166 23.80 11.66 11.82
C ALA A 166 22.50 11.32 12.56
N ASP A 167 22.50 10.28 13.38
CA ASP A 167 21.34 9.92 14.22
C ASP A 167 21.04 10.99 15.26
N ARG A 168 22.08 11.51 15.93
CA ARG A 168 21.93 12.62 16.89
C ARG A 168 21.48 13.92 16.23
N GLU A 169 21.91 14.18 15.00
CA GLU A 169 21.37 15.27 14.17
C GLU A 169 19.89 15.06 13.83
N ARG A 170 19.49 13.87 13.38
CA ARG A 170 18.10 13.55 13.07
C ARG A 170 17.21 13.59 14.31
N PHE A 171 17.69 13.12 15.45
CA PHE A 171 17.00 13.26 16.73
C PHE A 171 16.80 14.74 17.07
N ALA A 172 17.86 15.55 16.99
CA ALA A 172 17.78 17.00 17.21
C ALA A 172 16.76 17.69 16.28
N LYS A 173 16.71 17.34 15.00
CA LYS A 173 15.70 17.84 14.04
C LYS A 173 14.28 17.38 14.41
N SER A 174 14.11 16.10 14.77
CA SER A 174 12.81 15.55 15.20
C SER A 174 12.27 16.16 16.50
N LEU A 175 13.16 16.59 17.41
CA LEU A 175 12.81 17.30 18.64
C LEU A 175 12.47 18.78 18.42
N GLY A 176 12.85 19.37 17.28
CA GLY A 176 12.85 20.83 17.08
C GLY A 176 13.95 21.54 17.86
N LEU A 177 15.07 20.84 18.12
CA LEU A 177 16.28 21.37 18.76
C LEU A 177 17.10 22.24 17.79
N ILE A 178 17.06 21.90 16.49
CA ILE A 178 17.71 22.59 15.36
C ILE A 178 16.78 22.57 14.14
N GLU A 179 17.02 23.45 13.17
CA GLU A 179 16.24 23.52 11.93
C GLU A 179 16.65 22.42 10.92
N LYS A 180 15.77 22.10 9.96
CA LYS A 180 16.02 21.02 8.97
C LYS A 180 17.30 21.23 8.15
N SER A 181 17.69 22.47 7.89
CA SER A 181 18.81 22.88 7.03
C SER A 181 19.92 23.64 7.76
N ASP A 182 20.10 23.38 9.06
CA ASP A 182 21.13 24.06 9.87
C ASP A 182 22.57 23.67 9.48
N ASP A 183 23.46 24.66 9.37
CA ASP A 183 24.91 24.42 9.33
C ASP A 183 25.38 24.06 10.74
N LEU A 184 25.70 22.78 10.96
CA LEU A 184 26.12 22.28 12.26
C LEU A 184 27.50 22.79 12.70
N THR A 185 28.31 23.34 11.78
CA THR A 185 29.67 23.82 12.03
C THR A 185 29.72 25.28 12.48
N ARG A 186 28.65 26.05 12.26
CA ARG A 186 28.54 27.43 12.72
C ARG A 186 28.58 27.52 14.24
N LYS A 187 28.98 28.68 14.76
CA LYS A 187 28.87 28.98 16.19
C LYS A 187 27.40 29.14 16.59
N VAL A 188 27.04 28.53 17.72
CA VAL A 188 25.73 28.68 18.35
C VAL A 188 25.75 29.96 19.21
N SER A 189 24.69 30.78 19.17
CA SER A 189 24.63 31.98 20.03
C SER A 189 24.13 31.65 21.44
N GLN A 190 24.38 32.51 22.43
CA GLN A 190 23.88 32.28 23.79
C GLN A 190 22.33 32.22 23.89
N PRO A 191 21.55 33.12 23.23
CA PRO A 191 20.09 32.99 23.14
C PRO A 191 19.63 31.69 22.47
N GLU A 192 20.33 31.25 21.43
CA GLU A 192 20.05 30.01 20.72
C GLU A 192 20.28 28.78 21.61
N LEU A 193 21.44 28.70 22.29
CA LEU A 193 21.74 27.62 23.22
C LEU A 193 20.70 27.53 24.35
N ALA A 194 20.12 28.65 24.79
CA ALA A 194 19.03 28.66 25.76
C ALA A 194 17.73 28.07 25.17
N LYS A 195 17.35 28.41 23.93
CA LYS A 195 16.21 27.77 23.23
C LYS A 195 16.44 26.25 23.08
N MET A 196 17.66 25.84 22.72
CA MET A 196 18.03 24.43 22.62
C MET A 196 17.89 23.73 23.98
N TYR A 197 18.40 24.34 25.05
CA TYR A 197 18.31 23.80 26.41
C TYR A 197 16.86 23.57 26.85
N GLU A 198 15.94 24.52 26.63
CA GLU A 198 14.52 24.36 27.02
C GLU A 198 13.82 23.22 26.24
N THR A 199 14.24 22.94 25.00
CA THR A 199 13.76 21.76 24.26
C THR A 199 14.38 20.46 24.80
N ALA A 200 15.69 20.43 25.02
CA ALA A 200 16.39 19.28 25.59
C ALA A 200 15.96 18.95 27.04
N LYS A 201 15.53 19.96 27.82
CA LYS A 201 15.01 19.76 29.17
C LYS A 201 13.73 18.92 29.18
N LYS A 202 12.83 19.11 28.21
CA LYS A 202 11.61 18.29 28.08
C LYS A 202 11.94 16.81 27.87
N LEU A 203 13.02 16.53 27.12
CA LEU A 203 13.55 15.19 26.93
C LEU A 203 14.22 14.65 28.21
N TYR A 204 15.03 15.47 28.90
CA TYR A 204 15.64 15.14 30.20
C TYR A 204 14.58 14.74 31.25
N ASP A 205 13.50 15.53 31.33
CA ASP A 205 12.38 15.34 32.25
C ASP A 205 11.60 14.06 31.90
N ALA A 206 11.32 13.81 30.61
CA ALA A 206 10.62 12.59 30.17
C ALA A 206 11.43 11.31 30.50
N TYR A 207 12.74 11.31 30.21
CA TYR A 207 13.62 10.19 30.57
C TYR A 207 13.69 9.94 32.10
N ARG A 208 13.45 10.96 32.94
CA ARG A 208 13.51 10.86 34.41
C ARG A 208 12.16 10.87 35.14
N SER A 209 11.04 11.01 34.43
CA SER A 209 9.71 10.88 35.03
C SER A 209 9.53 9.51 35.69
N GLU A 210 8.95 9.51 36.90
CA GLU A 210 8.58 8.31 37.67
C GLU A 210 7.53 7.46 36.95
N LYS A 211 6.60 8.12 36.26
CA LYS A 211 5.54 7.53 35.44
C LYS A 211 5.70 8.03 34.00
N LYS A 212 5.89 7.13 33.04
CA LYS A 212 6.16 7.50 31.64
C LYS A 212 4.91 7.94 30.89
N SER A 213 5.12 8.70 29.81
CA SER A 213 4.13 9.09 28.82
C SER A 213 4.84 9.37 27.49
N PRO A 214 4.18 9.30 26.33
CA PRO A 214 4.77 9.72 25.07
C PRO A 214 5.18 11.19 25.14
N LEU A 215 6.35 11.52 24.60
CA LEU A 215 6.82 12.89 24.45
C LEU A 215 6.46 13.37 23.04
N PHE A 216 5.68 14.44 22.96
CA PHE A 216 5.34 15.10 21.70
C PHE A 216 6.14 16.39 21.54
N LEU A 217 6.97 16.46 20.50
CA LEU A 217 7.77 17.63 20.12
C LEU A 217 7.80 17.75 18.60
N ASN A 218 7.94 18.98 18.09
CA ASN A 218 7.92 19.29 16.65
C ASN A 218 6.77 18.59 15.87
N GLY A 219 5.58 18.53 16.49
CA GLY A 219 4.38 17.89 15.92
C GLY A 219 4.34 16.36 15.92
N ARG A 220 5.30 15.68 16.57
CA ARG A 220 5.54 14.22 16.44
C ARG A 220 5.85 13.53 17.76
N ALA A 221 5.52 12.25 17.85
CA ALA A 221 5.95 11.38 18.94
C ALA A 221 7.46 11.09 18.86
N GLN A 222 8.15 11.21 19.98
CA GLN A 222 9.61 11.12 20.10
C GLN A 222 10.07 9.73 20.60
N PRO A 223 11.19 9.17 20.09
CA PRO A 223 11.59 7.79 20.35
C PRO A 223 12.29 7.63 21.71
N ILE A 224 11.54 7.80 22.80
CA ILE A 224 12.07 7.78 24.18
C ILE A 224 11.97 6.43 24.90
N PHE A 225 11.34 5.41 24.27
CA PHE A 225 11.18 4.09 24.87
C PHE A 225 12.24 3.10 24.33
N PRO A 226 12.87 2.28 25.17
CA PRO A 226 13.85 1.29 24.71
C PRO A 226 13.18 0.09 24.04
N TYR A 227 13.91 -0.58 23.15
CA TYR A 227 13.45 -1.70 22.34
C TYR A 227 14.10 -3.04 22.70
N THR A 228 13.35 -4.13 22.52
CA THR A 228 13.84 -5.52 22.50
C THR A 228 13.06 -6.36 21.48
N THR A 229 13.74 -7.11 20.61
CA THR A 229 13.09 -8.01 19.64
C THR A 229 12.23 -9.10 20.30
N GLY A 230 11.21 -9.53 19.57
CA GLY A 230 10.34 -10.67 19.89
C GLY A 230 10.70 -11.95 19.12
N GLU A 231 11.60 -11.84 18.14
CA GLU A 231 12.16 -12.93 17.33
C GLU A 231 13.13 -13.73 18.22
N LYS A 232 12.61 -14.74 18.92
CA LYS A 232 13.33 -15.50 19.96
C LYS A 232 12.82 -16.93 20.07
N GLU A 233 13.61 -17.80 20.69
CA GLU A 233 13.11 -19.07 21.22
C GLU A 233 12.39 -18.89 22.57
N ASP A 234 11.51 -19.83 22.92
CA ASP A 234 10.79 -19.88 24.20
C ASP A 234 11.69 -19.75 25.45
N GLN A 235 12.96 -20.17 25.36
CA GLN A 235 13.93 -20.11 26.47
C GLN A 235 14.57 -18.73 26.67
N ASP A 236 14.55 -17.88 25.63
CA ASP A 236 15.19 -16.56 25.60
C ASP A 236 14.19 -15.40 25.71
N TYR A 237 12.89 -15.66 25.53
CA TYR A 237 11.83 -14.71 25.84
C TYR A 237 11.46 -14.74 27.33
N LYS A 238 11.56 -13.59 28.00
CA LYS A 238 11.19 -13.41 29.41
C LYS A 238 10.62 -12.00 29.61
N TYR A 239 9.47 -11.89 30.28
CA TYR A 239 8.86 -10.59 30.61
C TYR A 239 9.85 -9.67 31.34
N GLU A 240 10.62 -10.22 32.28
CA GLU A 240 11.56 -9.51 33.14
C GLU A 240 12.66 -8.79 32.33
N ASP A 241 13.16 -9.43 31.27
CA ASP A 241 14.29 -8.93 30.47
C ASP A 241 13.85 -8.09 29.25
N SER A 242 12.61 -8.26 28.78
CA SER A 242 12.06 -7.51 27.65
C SER A 242 11.73 -6.05 27.97
N GLN A 243 11.81 -5.16 26.97
CA GLN A 243 11.33 -3.78 27.00
C GLN A 243 10.05 -3.59 26.15
N ILE A 244 9.91 -4.37 25.07
CA ILE A 244 8.63 -4.60 24.40
C ILE A 244 8.08 -5.95 24.87
N VAL A 245 6.91 -5.92 25.52
CA VAL A 245 6.21 -7.13 25.99
C VAL A 245 5.17 -7.56 24.96
N ARG A 246 4.97 -8.87 24.85
CA ARG A 246 4.19 -9.52 23.78
C ARG A 246 3.32 -10.61 24.37
N PHE A 247 2.10 -10.76 23.86
CA PHE A 247 1.16 -11.80 24.28
C PHE A 247 0.04 -12.00 23.24
N PRO A 248 -0.49 -13.22 23.09
CA PRO A 248 -1.72 -13.46 22.34
C PRO A 248 -2.96 -13.05 23.14
N VAL A 249 -4.01 -12.64 22.42
CA VAL A 249 -5.39 -12.56 22.92
C VAL A 249 -6.34 -13.18 21.89
N TYR A 250 -7.48 -13.68 22.35
CA TYR A 250 -8.45 -14.41 21.53
C TYR A 250 -9.79 -13.68 21.56
N VAL A 251 -10.05 -12.84 20.56
CA VAL A 251 -11.19 -11.91 20.51
C VAL A 251 -12.46 -12.61 20.04
N GLU A 252 -13.56 -12.45 20.79
CA GLU A 252 -14.84 -13.12 20.53
C GLU A 252 -15.61 -12.47 19.38
N THR A 253 -15.74 -13.13 18.22
CA THR A 253 -16.53 -12.63 17.10
C THR A 253 -18.05 -12.78 17.33
N ASP A 254 -18.87 -12.39 16.35
CA ASP A 254 -20.33 -12.50 16.41
C ASP A 254 -20.89 -13.75 15.72
N TYR A 255 -20.05 -14.53 15.08
CA TYR A 255 -20.46 -15.59 14.16
C TYR A 255 -19.76 -16.91 14.45
N ASP A 256 -20.33 -17.98 13.90
CA ASP A 256 -19.89 -19.38 13.99
C ASP A 256 -19.68 -19.88 12.57
N THR A 257 -18.50 -19.61 12.00
CA THR A 257 -18.24 -19.85 10.58
C THR A 257 -17.83 -21.28 10.27
N ASP A 258 -17.26 -22.01 11.25
CA ASP A 258 -16.92 -23.43 11.09
C ASP A 258 -18.05 -24.41 11.46
N ALA A 259 -19.10 -23.91 12.14
CA ALA A 259 -20.29 -24.61 12.61
C ALA A 259 -20.06 -25.55 13.81
N ASP A 260 -19.14 -25.21 14.73
CA ASP A 260 -18.92 -25.95 15.99
C ASP A 260 -19.95 -25.64 17.11
N GLY A 261 -20.75 -24.57 16.94
CA GLY A 261 -21.78 -24.15 17.89
C GLY A 261 -21.36 -23.07 18.89
N LYS A 262 -20.17 -22.46 18.73
CA LYS A 262 -19.67 -21.33 19.53
C LYS A 262 -19.32 -20.14 18.61
N PRO A 263 -19.26 -18.90 19.12
CA PRO A 263 -18.72 -17.79 18.35
C PRO A 263 -17.21 -17.97 18.16
N ASP A 264 -16.74 -17.80 16.92
CA ASP A 264 -15.34 -17.94 16.55
C ASP A 264 -14.47 -16.97 17.37
N LEU A 265 -13.36 -17.47 17.92
CA LEU A 265 -12.30 -16.68 18.52
C LEU A 265 -11.19 -16.38 17.51
N VAL A 266 -10.89 -15.09 17.32
CA VAL A 266 -9.83 -14.62 16.43
C VAL A 266 -8.60 -14.27 17.24
N LYS A 267 -7.46 -14.89 16.91
CA LYS A 267 -6.16 -14.62 17.54
C LYS A 267 -5.62 -13.27 17.10
N ALA A 268 -5.12 -12.49 18.06
CA ALA A 268 -4.41 -11.25 17.83
C ALA A 268 -3.18 -11.19 18.74
N ILE A 269 -2.02 -10.84 18.20
CA ILE A 269 -0.78 -10.64 18.96
C ILE A 269 -0.64 -9.17 19.30
N VAL A 270 -0.54 -8.87 20.59
CA VAL A 270 -0.37 -7.51 21.11
C VAL A 270 1.12 -7.28 21.39
N GLN A 271 1.69 -6.17 20.89
CA GLN A 271 3.02 -5.68 21.24
C GLN A 271 2.90 -4.33 21.98
N LEU A 272 3.46 -4.23 23.19
CA LEU A 272 3.41 -3.03 24.03
C LEU A 272 4.79 -2.63 24.56
N PRO A 273 5.12 -1.34 24.65
CA PRO A 273 6.17 -0.87 25.57
C PRO A 273 5.83 -1.31 27.00
N LYS A 274 6.79 -1.90 27.73
CA LYS A 274 6.55 -2.52 29.04
C LYS A 274 5.88 -1.60 30.08
N VAL A 275 6.18 -0.30 30.02
CA VAL A 275 5.56 0.73 30.86
C VAL A 275 4.07 0.93 30.55
N VAL A 276 3.64 0.76 29.29
CA VAL A 276 2.21 0.76 28.89
C VAL A 276 1.48 -0.42 29.53
N ALA A 277 2.07 -1.62 29.48
CA ALA A 277 1.54 -2.81 30.16
C ALA A 277 1.50 -2.65 31.69
N GLN A 278 2.41 -1.87 32.27
CA GLN A 278 2.44 -1.54 33.70
C GLN A 278 1.48 -0.40 34.09
N GLY A 279 0.76 0.19 33.13
CA GLY A 279 -0.24 1.23 33.38
C GLY A 279 0.33 2.64 33.55
N ASP A 280 1.54 2.94 33.04
CA ASP A 280 2.11 4.29 33.06
C ASP A 280 1.30 5.29 32.25
N PHE A 281 0.79 4.86 31.09
CA PHE A 281 -0.13 5.65 30.29
C PHE A 281 -1.02 4.73 29.46
N LYS A 282 -2.09 5.31 28.91
CA LYS A 282 -2.92 4.65 27.90
C LYS A 282 -2.32 4.90 26.52
N ALA A 283 -1.95 3.85 25.80
CA ALA A 283 -1.41 3.97 24.45
C ALA A 283 -2.54 3.97 23.39
N ALA A 284 -2.36 4.74 22.33
CA ALA A 284 -3.11 4.55 21.09
C ALA A 284 -2.56 3.36 20.30
N THR A 285 -3.44 2.72 19.53
CA THR A 285 -3.16 1.43 18.89
C THR A 285 -2.98 1.59 17.39
N ILE A 286 -1.98 0.91 16.85
CA ILE A 286 -1.84 0.61 15.42
C ILE A 286 -2.26 -0.85 15.24
N LEU A 287 -3.21 -1.11 14.34
CA LEU A 287 -3.70 -2.45 14.02
C LEU A 287 -3.33 -2.80 12.58
N GLU A 288 -2.60 -3.89 12.40
CA GLU A 288 -2.44 -4.55 11.10
C GLU A 288 -3.28 -5.83 11.08
N ALA A 289 -4.07 -5.98 10.01
CA ALA A 289 -4.97 -7.10 9.80
C ALA A 289 -4.56 -7.80 8.50
N ARG A 290 -3.56 -8.69 8.60
CA ARG A 290 -2.80 -9.28 7.49
C ARG A 290 -2.98 -10.80 7.50
N PRO A 291 -3.88 -11.40 6.69
CA PRO A 291 -4.13 -12.85 6.75
C PRO A 291 -2.90 -13.74 6.56
N TYR A 292 -1.90 -13.27 5.80
CA TYR A 292 -0.60 -13.95 5.62
C TYR A 292 0.23 -14.06 6.92
N VAL A 293 -0.01 -13.24 7.95
CA VAL A 293 0.90 -13.14 9.11
C VAL A 293 0.88 -14.38 10.02
N ALA A 294 0.01 -15.36 9.78
CA ALA A 294 0.05 -16.67 10.42
C ALA A 294 0.67 -17.76 9.54
N GLY A 295 1.43 -17.36 8.51
CA GLY A 295 1.91 -18.19 7.40
C GLY A 295 0.88 -18.36 6.29
N THR A 296 1.28 -19.07 5.25
CA THR A 296 0.46 -19.48 4.11
C THR A 296 0.72 -20.96 3.76
N LEU A 297 0.13 -21.44 2.66
CA LEU A 297 0.37 -22.78 2.10
C LEU A 297 1.15 -22.63 0.78
N ASP A 298 1.87 -23.65 0.34
CA ASP A 298 2.63 -23.60 -0.92
C ASP A 298 1.74 -23.19 -2.11
N GLU A 299 1.96 -21.98 -2.64
CA GLU A 299 1.16 -21.37 -3.71
C GLU A 299 1.11 -22.24 -4.99
N ASN A 300 2.16 -23.03 -5.23
CA ASN A 300 2.30 -23.86 -6.42
C ASN A 300 1.46 -25.14 -6.31
N TYR A 301 1.07 -25.52 -5.09
CA TYR A 301 0.39 -26.78 -4.78
C TYR A 301 -0.80 -26.62 -3.82
N VAL A 302 -1.42 -25.43 -3.76
CA VAL A 302 -2.62 -25.18 -2.94
C VAL A 302 -3.93 -25.29 -3.75
N THR A 303 -4.59 -26.44 -3.62
CA THR A 303 -5.94 -26.75 -4.11
C THR A 303 -6.60 -27.75 -3.14
N LEU A 304 -7.91 -27.98 -3.26
CA LEU A 304 -8.54 -29.07 -2.50
C LEU A 304 -7.92 -30.44 -2.83
N GLU A 305 -7.70 -30.75 -4.11
CA GLU A 305 -7.17 -32.06 -4.53
C GLU A 305 -5.73 -32.31 -4.04
N SER A 306 -4.85 -31.32 -4.14
CA SER A 306 -3.46 -31.44 -3.68
C SER A 306 -3.33 -31.50 -2.15
N LEU A 307 -4.29 -30.95 -1.41
CA LEU A 307 -4.42 -31.10 0.04
C LEU A 307 -5.14 -32.40 0.46
N GLY A 308 -5.58 -33.23 -0.49
CA GLY A 308 -6.30 -34.48 -0.23
C GLY A 308 -7.76 -34.29 0.23
N LEU A 309 -8.35 -33.13 -0.04
CA LEU A 309 -9.68 -32.72 0.39
C LEU A 309 -10.76 -32.98 -0.69
N PRO A 310 -12.02 -33.31 -0.33
CA PRO A 310 -13.09 -33.58 -1.29
C PRO A 310 -13.45 -32.39 -2.19
N THR A 311 -13.74 -32.65 -3.47
CA THR A 311 -13.97 -31.65 -4.54
C THR A 311 -15.42 -31.60 -5.08
N ASP A 312 -16.33 -32.39 -4.52
CA ASP A 312 -17.74 -32.48 -4.96
C ASP A 312 -18.74 -31.80 -4.01
N GLY A 313 -18.30 -31.48 -2.79
CA GLY A 313 -19.09 -31.02 -1.65
C GLY A 313 -19.98 -29.78 -1.85
N SER A 314 -20.89 -29.53 -0.90
CA SER A 314 -21.79 -28.38 -0.91
C SER A 314 -22.10 -27.89 0.50
N TYR A 315 -22.35 -26.60 0.66
CA TYR A 315 -22.51 -25.94 1.96
C TYR A 315 -23.69 -24.95 1.91
N ASP A 316 -24.39 -24.76 3.02
CA ASP A 316 -25.37 -23.68 3.13
C ASP A 316 -24.66 -22.44 3.66
N MET A 317 -24.32 -21.51 2.76
CA MET A 317 -23.56 -20.29 3.08
C MET A 317 -24.19 -19.48 4.22
N LYS A 318 -25.51 -19.59 4.45
CA LYS A 318 -26.20 -18.92 5.56
C LYS A 318 -25.71 -19.38 6.93
N LYS A 319 -25.11 -20.57 7.03
CA LYS A 319 -24.51 -21.06 8.28
C LYS A 319 -23.32 -20.23 8.72
N LEU A 320 -22.58 -19.59 7.79
CA LEU A 320 -21.45 -18.73 8.14
C LEU A 320 -21.90 -17.54 9.02
N HIS A 321 -23.15 -17.09 8.86
CA HIS A 321 -23.76 -16.02 9.66
C HIS A 321 -24.53 -16.55 10.89
N SER A 322 -24.28 -17.78 11.35
CA SER A 322 -24.88 -18.32 12.57
C SER A 322 -24.40 -17.56 13.80
N GLN A 323 -25.31 -17.21 14.72
CA GLN A 323 -25.00 -16.46 15.93
C GLN A 323 -25.36 -17.26 17.20
N PRO A 324 -24.47 -18.16 17.67
CA PRO A 324 -24.69 -18.92 18.90
C PRO A 324 -24.50 -18.05 20.17
N ALA A 325 -24.72 -18.67 21.33
CA ALA A 325 -24.60 -18.00 22.63
C ALA A 325 -23.15 -17.57 22.91
N LYS A 326 -22.98 -16.32 23.35
CA LYS A 326 -21.68 -15.76 23.74
C LYS A 326 -21.06 -16.51 24.92
N ARG A 327 -19.74 -16.68 24.89
CA ARG A 327 -18.95 -17.32 25.94
C ARG A 327 -19.05 -16.50 27.25
N HIS A 328 -19.02 -17.19 28.39
CA HIS A 328 -19.16 -16.58 29.71
C HIS A 328 -17.80 -16.60 30.44
N PRO A 329 -17.24 -15.43 30.82
CA PRO A 329 -16.03 -15.38 31.63
C PRO A 329 -16.14 -16.17 32.94
N VAL A 330 -15.15 -17.00 33.24
CA VAL A 330 -15.04 -17.73 34.53
C VAL A 330 -14.19 -16.97 35.55
N SER A 331 -13.26 -16.17 35.07
CA SER A 331 -12.43 -15.22 35.81
C SER A 331 -11.88 -14.16 34.84
N SER A 332 -10.96 -13.30 35.29
CA SER A 332 -10.28 -12.30 34.47
C SER A 332 -8.80 -12.22 34.81
N GLU A 333 -7.97 -11.82 33.84
CA GLU A 333 -6.52 -11.70 33.97
C GLU A 333 -6.02 -10.33 33.48
N THR A 334 -4.94 -9.82 34.09
CA THR A 334 -4.33 -8.54 33.70
C THR A 334 -3.32 -8.69 32.57
N THR A 335 -3.08 -7.59 31.85
CA THR A 335 -2.06 -7.52 30.79
C THR A 335 -0.66 -7.95 31.24
N VAL A 336 -0.27 -7.66 32.49
CA VAL A 336 1.05 -8.07 33.03
C VAL A 336 1.12 -9.57 33.34
N GLU A 337 0.03 -10.18 33.76
CA GLU A 337 -0.03 -11.63 34.03
C GLU A 337 0.02 -12.43 32.71
N ALA A 338 -0.76 -12.01 31.71
CA ALA A 338 -0.73 -12.61 30.37
C ALA A 338 0.66 -12.50 29.74
N ALA A 339 1.27 -11.30 29.76
CA ALA A 339 2.63 -11.06 29.25
C ALA A 339 3.74 -11.82 30.00
N LYS A 340 3.47 -12.40 31.18
CA LYS A 340 4.38 -13.27 31.94
C LYS A 340 4.19 -14.76 31.65
N LYS A 341 3.05 -15.16 31.08
CA LYS A 341 2.76 -16.54 30.65
C LYS A 341 3.07 -16.77 29.17
N ALA A 342 3.00 -15.69 28.39
CA ALA A 342 3.28 -15.59 26.98
C ALA A 342 4.64 -16.20 26.57
N LYS A 343 4.66 -16.83 25.39
CA LYS A 343 5.80 -17.56 24.84
C LYS A 343 6.14 -17.07 23.45
N ALA A 344 7.41 -17.11 23.06
CA ALA A 344 7.80 -16.70 21.71
C ALA A 344 7.09 -17.54 20.63
N SER A 345 6.90 -18.84 20.87
CA SER A 345 6.13 -19.74 20.00
C SER A 345 4.66 -19.35 19.79
N ASP A 346 4.09 -18.41 20.57
CA ASP A 346 2.77 -17.83 20.29
C ASP A 346 2.78 -16.90 19.05
N TRP A 347 3.92 -16.27 18.72
CA TRP A 347 4.08 -15.27 17.64
C TRP A 347 5.38 -15.42 16.82
N TYR A 348 6.10 -16.53 16.93
CA TYR A 348 7.32 -16.77 16.17
C TYR A 348 7.56 -18.27 16.06
N TYR A 349 7.24 -18.86 14.91
CA TYR A 349 7.31 -20.31 14.70
C TYR A 349 7.56 -20.67 13.23
N TYR A 350 8.19 -21.81 12.97
CA TYR A 350 8.55 -22.22 11.61
C TYR A 350 7.34 -22.64 10.77
N SER A 351 7.21 -22.12 9.55
CA SER A 351 6.28 -22.60 8.51
C SER A 351 6.85 -23.82 7.81
N PRO A 352 6.15 -24.98 7.80
CA PRO A 352 6.57 -26.13 7.01
C PRO A 352 6.23 -26.01 5.51
N TYR A 353 5.53 -24.94 5.09
CA TYR A 353 5.14 -24.71 3.70
C TYR A 353 5.97 -23.62 3.02
N GLU A 354 6.31 -22.55 3.73
CA GLU A 354 7.16 -21.46 3.21
C GLU A 354 8.63 -21.59 3.59
N TYR A 355 8.96 -22.47 4.55
CA TYR A 355 10.32 -22.72 5.07
C TYR A 355 10.96 -21.54 5.82
N ILE A 356 10.17 -20.58 6.29
CA ILE A 356 10.54 -19.36 7.05
C ILE A 356 9.87 -19.32 8.43
N TYR A 357 9.93 -18.21 9.16
CA TYR A 357 9.34 -18.06 10.51
C TYR A 357 8.10 -17.15 10.49
N ASP A 358 6.93 -17.75 10.66
CA ASP A 358 5.61 -17.13 10.70
C ASP A 358 5.41 -16.16 11.86
N TYR A 359 4.41 -15.30 11.72
CA TYR A 359 4.35 -13.98 12.35
C TYR A 359 5.61 -13.16 12.01
N GLU A 360 6.01 -13.27 10.74
CA GLU A 360 6.93 -12.39 10.01
C GLU A 360 6.71 -10.91 10.34
N ASP A 361 7.77 -10.12 10.14
CA ASP A 361 7.70 -8.65 10.18
C ASP A 361 7.26 -8.05 11.53
N LEU A 362 7.48 -8.76 12.64
CA LEU A 362 7.25 -8.23 14.01
C LEU A 362 7.87 -6.83 14.21
N ASN A 363 8.96 -6.57 13.49
CA ASN A 363 9.76 -5.35 13.52
C ASN A 363 9.21 -4.18 12.67
N TRP A 364 8.23 -4.38 11.77
CA TRP A 364 7.74 -3.30 10.87
C TRP A 364 7.25 -2.07 11.63
N TYR A 365 6.66 -2.28 12.81
CA TYR A 365 6.06 -1.23 13.64
C TYR A 365 6.95 -0.79 14.81
N ASP A 366 8.22 -1.22 14.85
CA ASP A 366 9.18 -0.88 15.91
C ASP A 366 9.41 0.63 16.05
N TYR A 367 9.43 1.35 14.93
CA TYR A 367 9.48 2.82 14.90
C TYR A 367 8.38 3.43 15.80
N PHE A 368 7.18 2.84 15.84
CA PHE A 368 6.06 3.34 16.64
C PHE A 368 6.07 2.80 18.07
N LEU A 369 6.53 1.57 18.30
CA LEU A 369 6.74 1.01 19.64
C LEU A 369 7.71 1.86 20.46
N VAL A 370 8.88 2.24 19.91
CA VAL A 370 9.84 3.12 20.62
C VAL A 370 9.34 4.55 20.85
N ARG A 371 8.23 4.93 20.21
CA ARG A 371 7.54 6.23 20.34
C ARG A 371 6.29 6.17 21.22
N GLY A 372 5.98 5.02 21.82
CA GLY A 372 4.89 4.88 22.80
C GLY A 372 3.54 4.53 22.20
N TYR A 373 3.48 4.01 20.98
CA TYR A 373 2.28 3.37 20.45
C TYR A 373 2.19 1.91 20.93
N ALA A 374 0.97 1.38 20.97
CA ALA A 374 0.73 -0.05 21.01
C ALA A 374 0.56 -0.58 19.58
N PHE A 375 0.96 -1.82 19.32
CA PHE A 375 0.71 -2.50 18.05
C PHE A 375 -0.08 -3.79 18.26
N ILE A 376 -0.97 -4.11 17.33
CA ILE A 376 -1.67 -5.39 17.24
C ILE A 376 -1.51 -5.93 15.82
N SER A 377 -1.12 -7.20 15.69
CA SER A 377 -1.18 -7.95 14.44
C SER A 377 -2.20 -9.09 14.56
N SER A 378 -2.98 -9.33 13.50
CA SER A 378 -3.90 -10.47 13.44
C SER A 378 -4.07 -10.98 12.01
N ALA A 379 -4.14 -12.31 11.89
CA ALA A 379 -4.38 -13.02 10.65
C ALA A 379 -5.88 -13.31 10.37
N GLY A 380 -6.79 -13.06 11.34
CA GLY A 380 -8.23 -13.27 11.15
C GLY A 380 -8.68 -14.73 11.26
N LEU A 381 -9.86 -15.04 10.70
CA LEU A 381 -10.51 -16.35 10.77
C LEU A 381 -9.80 -17.41 9.91
N GLY A 382 -9.84 -18.68 10.34
CA GLY A 382 -9.29 -19.82 9.58
C GLY A 382 -7.76 -19.92 9.55
N THR A 383 -7.07 -19.11 10.34
CA THR A 383 -5.59 -19.04 10.41
C THR A 383 -5.06 -19.70 11.68
N LYS A 384 -3.75 -19.98 11.77
CA LYS A 384 -3.15 -20.77 12.86
C LYS A 384 -3.40 -20.15 14.26
N GLY A 385 -4.26 -20.83 15.03
CA GLY A 385 -4.65 -20.44 16.38
C GLY A 385 -5.96 -19.65 16.48
N SER A 386 -6.52 -19.18 15.36
CA SER A 386 -7.89 -18.70 15.29
C SER A 386 -8.88 -19.86 15.07
N GLU A 387 -10.15 -19.62 15.38
CA GLU A 387 -11.29 -20.46 14.99
C GLU A 387 -11.88 -19.95 13.65
N GLY A 388 -13.03 -20.50 13.22
CA GLY A 388 -13.70 -20.14 11.98
C GLY A 388 -12.99 -20.48 10.66
N PHE A 389 -13.53 -19.95 9.55
CA PHE A 389 -13.00 -20.09 8.19
C PHE A 389 -12.51 -18.75 7.62
N ASN A 390 -11.44 -18.74 6.81
CA ASN A 390 -11.17 -17.56 6.00
C ASN A 390 -12.28 -17.38 4.94
N THR A 391 -12.65 -16.12 4.68
CA THR A 391 -13.77 -15.79 3.78
C THR A 391 -13.44 -14.75 2.71
N THR A 392 -12.14 -14.47 2.50
CA THR A 392 -11.57 -13.64 1.43
C THR A 392 -12.33 -12.35 1.18
N GLY A 393 -12.19 -11.37 2.07
CA GLY A 393 -12.80 -10.04 1.89
C GLY A 393 -14.30 -9.92 2.16
N SER A 394 -14.94 -10.95 2.73
CA SER A 394 -16.36 -10.90 3.08
C SER A 394 -16.64 -10.01 4.30
N ASP A 395 -17.92 -9.74 4.55
CA ASP A 395 -18.38 -9.09 5.78
C ASP A 395 -17.96 -9.84 7.06
N LEU A 396 -17.76 -11.16 7.01
CA LEU A 396 -17.34 -11.98 8.16
C LEU A 396 -15.87 -11.74 8.51
N GLU A 397 -14.97 -11.71 7.52
CA GLU A 397 -13.55 -11.36 7.70
C GLU A 397 -13.41 -9.93 8.21
N ILE A 398 -14.15 -8.99 7.60
CA ILE A 398 -14.14 -7.59 8.03
C ILE A 398 -14.73 -7.43 9.44
N ASN A 399 -15.78 -8.17 9.80
CA ASN A 399 -16.31 -8.18 11.17
C ASN A 399 -15.29 -8.75 12.17
N ALA A 400 -14.55 -9.81 11.81
CA ALA A 400 -13.47 -10.35 12.66
C ALA A 400 -12.43 -9.29 13.04
N PHE A 401 -11.94 -8.50 12.07
CA PHE A 401 -10.97 -7.43 12.34
C PHE A 401 -11.59 -6.20 13.04
N LYS A 402 -12.80 -5.78 12.65
CA LYS A 402 -13.60 -4.78 13.38
C LYS A 402 -13.73 -5.13 14.86
N ASN A 403 -13.93 -6.40 15.17
CA ASN A 403 -14.15 -6.88 16.53
C ASN A 403 -12.89 -6.73 17.41
N ILE A 404 -11.68 -6.75 16.84
CA ILE A 404 -10.45 -6.37 17.56
C ILE A 404 -10.50 -4.90 17.99
N ILE A 405 -10.96 -3.99 17.12
CA ILE A 405 -11.15 -2.57 17.46
C ILE A 405 -12.20 -2.39 18.58
N GLU A 406 -13.28 -3.16 18.55
CA GLU A 406 -14.29 -3.16 19.63
C GLU A 406 -13.73 -3.66 20.97
N TRP A 407 -12.81 -4.63 20.98
CA TRP A 407 -12.10 -5.06 22.19
C TRP A 407 -11.13 -3.99 22.71
N VAL A 408 -10.37 -3.34 21.82
CA VAL A 408 -9.51 -2.19 22.15
C VAL A 408 -10.32 -1.01 22.72
N ASN A 409 -11.58 -0.87 22.33
CA ASN A 409 -12.53 0.11 22.87
C ASN A 409 -13.35 -0.40 24.08
N GLY A 410 -13.06 -1.60 24.60
CA GLY A 410 -13.73 -2.17 25.77
C GLY A 410 -15.21 -2.55 25.57
N LYS A 411 -15.68 -2.60 24.31
CA LYS A 411 -17.06 -2.95 23.92
C LYS A 411 -17.24 -4.46 23.68
N ARG A 412 -16.14 -5.20 23.56
CA ARG A 412 -16.10 -6.63 23.26
C ARG A 412 -15.12 -7.35 24.18
N LYS A 413 -15.34 -8.65 24.41
CA LYS A 413 -14.47 -9.51 25.19
C LYS A 413 -13.35 -10.10 24.33
N ALA A 414 -12.22 -10.37 24.98
CA ALA A 414 -11.24 -11.35 24.52
C ALA A 414 -10.90 -12.29 25.69
N TYR A 415 -10.31 -13.42 25.36
CA TYR A 415 -9.86 -14.43 26.31
C TYR A 415 -8.35 -14.68 26.19
N THR A 416 -7.74 -15.27 27.23
CA THR A 416 -6.31 -15.62 27.24
C THR A 416 -5.95 -16.78 26.32
N ASP A 417 -6.91 -17.66 26.03
CA ASP A 417 -6.79 -18.86 25.19
C ASP A 417 -8.17 -19.30 24.67
N LYS A 418 -8.20 -20.27 23.75
CA LYS A 418 -9.44 -20.78 23.13
C LYS A 418 -10.42 -21.49 24.09
N THR A 419 -9.98 -21.87 25.29
CA THR A 419 -10.65 -22.92 26.09
C THR A 419 -11.06 -22.52 27.50
N SER A 420 -10.25 -21.74 28.21
CA SER A 420 -10.42 -21.46 29.65
C SER A 420 -11.57 -20.49 29.95
N ASN A 421 -11.90 -19.62 28.99
CA ASN A 421 -12.79 -18.46 29.16
C ASN A 421 -12.35 -17.50 30.29
N VAL A 422 -11.03 -17.35 30.52
CA VAL A 422 -10.49 -16.25 31.35
C VAL A 422 -10.48 -14.96 30.53
N GLU A 423 -11.21 -13.94 30.97
CA GLU A 423 -11.37 -12.67 30.26
C GLU A 423 -10.11 -11.79 30.36
N ILE A 424 -9.64 -11.25 29.23
CA ILE A 424 -8.61 -10.21 29.18
C ILE A 424 -9.15 -8.95 28.50
N LYS A 425 -8.76 -7.78 29.01
CA LYS A 425 -9.20 -6.46 28.55
C LYS A 425 -8.02 -5.66 28.02
N ALA A 426 -8.28 -4.78 27.06
CA ALA A 426 -7.32 -3.77 26.62
C ALA A 426 -7.17 -2.65 27.68
N ASP A 427 -6.80 -3.03 28.90
CA ASP A 427 -6.66 -2.13 30.06
C ASP A 427 -5.53 -1.09 29.89
N TRP A 428 -4.68 -1.26 28.89
CA TRP A 428 -3.63 -0.37 28.42
C TRP A 428 -4.06 0.62 27.31
N ALA A 429 -5.23 0.45 26.67
CA ALA A 429 -5.61 1.22 25.48
C ALA A 429 -6.31 2.56 25.78
N THR A 430 -6.22 3.51 24.83
CA THR A 430 -7.05 4.72 24.75
C THR A 430 -8.40 4.51 24.04
N GLY A 431 -8.53 3.43 23.25
CA GLY A 431 -9.62 3.23 22.29
C GLY A 431 -9.37 3.85 20.91
N ASN A 432 -8.41 4.77 20.78
CA ASN A 432 -8.04 5.34 19.48
C ASN A 432 -7.17 4.34 18.70
N VAL A 433 -7.67 3.93 17.53
CA VAL A 433 -7.01 2.97 16.62
C VAL A 433 -6.74 3.60 15.27
N ALA A 434 -5.58 3.31 14.68
CA ALA A 434 -5.35 3.43 13.24
C ALA A 434 -5.16 2.03 12.63
N MET A 435 -5.56 1.86 11.38
CA MET A 435 -5.20 0.67 10.59
C MET A 435 -4.24 0.99 9.45
N THR A 436 -3.36 0.06 9.13
CA THR A 436 -2.26 0.22 8.17
C THR A 436 -1.81 -1.15 7.68
N GLY A 437 -1.14 -1.18 6.52
CA GLY A 437 -0.57 -2.39 5.93
C GLY A 437 -0.54 -2.33 4.40
N LEU A 438 0.18 -3.27 3.80
CA LEU A 438 0.28 -3.48 2.35
C LEU A 438 -0.74 -4.53 1.87
N SER A 439 -1.18 -4.49 0.61
CA SER A 439 -1.91 -5.59 -0.04
C SER A 439 -3.25 -5.95 0.65
N TRP A 440 -3.49 -7.22 0.99
CA TRP A 440 -4.64 -7.64 1.81
C TRP A 440 -4.68 -6.92 3.18
N ALA A 441 -3.54 -6.53 3.76
CA ALA A 441 -3.53 -5.70 4.98
C ALA A 441 -3.95 -4.24 4.72
N GLY A 442 -3.65 -3.69 3.54
CA GLY A 442 -4.25 -2.42 3.09
C GLY A 442 -5.76 -2.54 2.84
N THR A 443 -6.17 -3.68 2.28
CA THR A 443 -7.55 -4.07 1.94
C THR A 443 -8.46 -4.17 3.17
N THR A 444 -7.98 -4.75 4.27
CA THR A 444 -8.75 -4.83 5.53
C THR A 444 -8.96 -3.46 6.15
N THR A 445 -8.05 -2.49 5.98
CA THR A 445 -8.28 -1.11 6.44
C THR A 445 -9.50 -0.48 5.74
N PHE A 446 -9.66 -0.71 4.43
CA PHE A 446 -10.78 -0.22 3.64
C PHE A 446 -12.11 -0.88 4.05
N GLY A 447 -12.12 -2.21 4.20
CA GLY A 447 -13.31 -2.93 4.64
C GLY A 447 -13.75 -2.54 6.06
N VAL A 448 -12.82 -2.50 7.02
CA VAL A 448 -13.14 -2.11 8.40
C VAL A 448 -13.57 -0.64 8.49
N ALA A 449 -12.98 0.27 7.70
CA ALA A 449 -13.45 1.64 7.60
C ALA A 449 -14.91 1.73 7.11
N ALA A 450 -15.31 0.91 6.14
CA ALA A 450 -16.68 0.86 5.60
C ALA A 450 -17.73 0.33 6.61
N THR A 451 -17.30 -0.22 7.76
CA THR A 451 -18.21 -0.56 8.88
C THR A 451 -18.58 0.64 9.75
N GLY A 452 -17.82 1.74 9.68
CA GLY A 452 -18.00 2.90 10.57
C GLY A 452 -17.70 2.63 12.06
N VAL A 453 -16.90 1.60 12.38
CA VAL A 453 -16.60 1.18 13.76
C VAL A 453 -16.02 2.32 14.61
N GLU A 454 -16.60 2.51 15.80
CA GLU A 454 -16.14 3.51 16.75
C GLU A 454 -14.77 3.13 17.33
N GLY A 455 -13.82 4.08 17.26
CA GLY A 455 -12.45 3.90 17.75
C GLY A 455 -11.42 4.03 16.64
N LEU A 456 -11.74 3.54 15.43
CA LEU A 456 -10.94 3.80 14.23
C LEU A 456 -10.95 5.30 13.90
N LYS A 457 -9.79 5.95 13.89
CA LYS A 457 -9.64 7.40 13.65
C LYS A 457 -9.05 7.73 12.29
N THR A 458 -8.12 6.90 11.83
CA THR A 458 -7.45 7.08 10.55
C THR A 458 -7.03 5.74 9.95
N ILE A 459 -6.91 5.68 8.62
CA ILE A 459 -6.34 4.53 7.90
C ILE A 459 -5.16 4.96 7.03
N VAL A 460 -4.16 4.09 6.91
CA VAL A 460 -3.00 4.26 6.01
C VAL A 460 -2.82 2.99 5.16
N PRO A 461 -3.72 2.73 4.20
CA PRO A 461 -3.59 1.60 3.29
C PRO A 461 -2.51 1.87 2.26
N ALA A 462 -1.58 0.91 2.12
CA ALA A 462 -0.73 0.80 0.94
C ALA A 462 -1.27 -0.30 0.02
N ALA A 463 -1.46 0.02 -1.26
CA ALA A 463 -1.89 -0.92 -2.29
C ALA A 463 -3.06 -1.84 -1.87
N GLY A 464 -4.11 -1.25 -1.29
CA GLY A 464 -5.29 -1.97 -0.80
C GLY A 464 -6.36 -2.16 -1.89
N ILE A 465 -7.08 -3.28 -1.85
CA ILE A 465 -8.21 -3.61 -2.73
C ILE A 465 -9.48 -2.93 -2.19
N ALA A 466 -10.08 -2.03 -2.98
CA ALA A 466 -11.34 -1.37 -2.61
C ALA A 466 -12.60 -2.18 -2.95
N SER A 467 -12.47 -3.08 -3.95
CA SER A 467 -13.52 -3.94 -4.47
C SER A 467 -12.88 -5.19 -5.04
N TRP A 468 -13.19 -6.36 -4.47
CA TRP A 468 -12.58 -7.63 -4.89
C TRP A 468 -13.00 -8.05 -6.31
N TYR A 469 -14.10 -7.49 -6.82
CA TYR A 469 -14.43 -7.63 -8.24
C TYR A 469 -13.29 -7.12 -9.12
N ASP A 470 -12.83 -5.90 -8.86
CA ASP A 470 -11.81 -5.19 -9.66
C ASP A 470 -10.37 -5.68 -9.41
N TYR A 471 -10.18 -6.61 -8.48
CA TYR A 471 -8.87 -7.28 -8.27
C TYR A 471 -8.71 -8.50 -9.19
N PHE A 472 -9.79 -9.26 -9.40
CA PHE A 472 -9.80 -10.46 -10.25
C PHE A 472 -10.38 -10.23 -11.65
N ASN A 473 -11.19 -9.19 -11.83
CA ASN A 473 -11.96 -8.91 -13.04
C ASN A 473 -11.91 -7.42 -13.42
N SER A 474 -12.37 -7.09 -14.63
CA SER A 474 -12.69 -5.74 -15.08
C SER A 474 -13.80 -5.80 -16.12
N GLN A 475 -14.84 -4.97 -15.97
CA GLN A 475 -15.91 -4.77 -16.96
C GLN A 475 -16.40 -6.06 -17.66
N GLY A 476 -16.67 -7.11 -16.89
CA GLY A 476 -17.20 -8.40 -17.35
C GLY A 476 -16.19 -9.49 -17.72
N THR A 477 -14.88 -9.27 -17.58
CA THR A 477 -13.83 -10.27 -17.89
C THR A 477 -12.84 -10.45 -16.74
N GLN A 478 -12.31 -11.67 -16.57
CA GLN A 478 -11.19 -11.96 -15.66
C GLN A 478 -9.86 -11.36 -16.16
N PHE A 479 -8.92 -11.10 -15.25
CA PHE A 479 -7.50 -10.85 -15.61
C PHE A 479 -6.71 -12.15 -15.75
N GLY A 480 -6.77 -13.02 -14.73
CA GLY A 480 -5.99 -14.25 -14.65
C GLY A 480 -6.79 -15.50 -15.02
N ASN A 481 -6.11 -16.66 -14.98
CA ASN A 481 -6.74 -17.97 -15.08
C ASN A 481 -7.12 -18.55 -13.70
N ALA A 482 -8.04 -19.52 -13.68
CA ALA A 482 -8.33 -20.31 -12.48
C ALA A 482 -7.18 -21.28 -12.17
N PRO A 483 -6.90 -21.65 -10.90
CA PRO A 483 -7.60 -21.20 -9.69
C PRO A 483 -7.08 -19.87 -9.12
N TYR A 484 -5.92 -19.38 -9.56
CA TYR A 484 -5.23 -18.20 -8.99
C TYR A 484 -6.03 -16.88 -9.06
N SER A 485 -7.09 -16.82 -9.86
CA SER A 485 -7.99 -15.66 -9.99
C SER A 485 -9.30 -15.78 -9.20
N ASP A 486 -9.35 -16.67 -8.20
CA ASP A 486 -10.57 -17.07 -7.51
C ASP A 486 -10.50 -16.88 -5.98
N LEU A 487 -11.62 -16.47 -5.37
CA LEU A 487 -11.73 -16.18 -3.93
C LEU A 487 -11.44 -17.41 -3.07
N SER A 488 -11.80 -18.58 -3.59
CA SER A 488 -11.56 -19.91 -3.02
C SER A 488 -10.08 -20.26 -2.91
N TRP A 489 -9.26 -19.83 -3.88
CA TRP A 489 -7.82 -20.10 -3.87
C TRP A 489 -7.12 -19.29 -2.77
N LEU A 490 -7.44 -17.99 -2.64
CA LEU A 490 -6.92 -17.17 -1.54
C LEU A 490 -7.37 -17.68 -0.17
N SER A 491 -8.62 -18.12 -0.04
CA SER A 491 -9.12 -18.73 1.21
C SER A 491 -8.29 -19.96 1.59
N LEU A 492 -7.99 -20.85 0.62
CA LEU A 492 -7.11 -22.01 0.83
C LEU A 492 -5.70 -21.56 1.21
N TYR A 493 -5.11 -20.65 0.45
CA TYR A 493 -3.73 -20.17 0.59
C TYR A 493 -3.41 -19.66 2.00
N VAL A 494 -4.33 -18.98 2.69
CA VAL A 494 -4.13 -18.46 4.07
C VAL A 494 -4.71 -19.36 5.17
N SER A 495 -5.21 -20.57 4.86
CA SER A 495 -5.89 -21.43 5.86
C SER A 495 -4.92 -22.22 6.77
N THR A 496 -3.94 -21.55 7.36
CA THR A 496 -2.91 -22.18 8.22
C THR A 496 -3.42 -22.76 9.53
N ARG A 497 -4.74 -22.65 9.82
CA ARG A 497 -5.40 -23.46 10.84
C ARG A 497 -5.15 -24.96 10.66
N MET A 498 -4.94 -25.44 9.42
CA MET A 498 -4.58 -26.85 9.16
C MET A 498 -3.20 -27.29 9.68
N LEU A 499 -2.34 -26.36 10.14
CA LEU A 499 -1.10 -26.68 10.84
C LEU A 499 -1.35 -27.26 12.25
N ASP A 500 -2.53 -27.03 12.82
CA ASP A 500 -3.00 -27.64 14.06
C ASP A 500 -3.88 -28.85 13.71
N GLN A 501 -3.29 -30.05 13.68
CA GLN A 501 -3.97 -31.26 13.19
C GLN A 501 -5.16 -31.68 14.05
N ASP A 502 -5.09 -31.46 15.38
CA ASP A 502 -6.17 -31.81 16.30
C ASP A 502 -7.36 -30.87 16.16
N ASP A 503 -7.11 -29.56 15.95
CA ASP A 503 -8.14 -28.56 15.69
C ASP A 503 -8.77 -28.72 14.28
N TRP A 504 -7.93 -28.97 13.27
CA TRP A 504 -8.36 -29.20 11.88
C TRP A 504 -9.23 -30.44 11.69
N ALA A 505 -8.96 -31.51 12.47
CA ALA A 505 -9.67 -32.78 12.38
C ALA A 505 -11.20 -32.65 12.58
N GLY A 506 -11.65 -31.64 13.33
CA GLY A 506 -13.08 -31.36 13.53
C GLY A 506 -13.78 -30.66 12.35
N ILE A 507 -13.04 -29.87 11.55
CA ILE A 507 -13.64 -28.88 10.64
C ILE A 507 -13.34 -29.08 9.15
N TRP A 508 -12.31 -29.85 8.79
CA TRP A 508 -11.82 -29.98 7.41
C TRP A 508 -12.92 -30.30 6.38
N GLN A 509 -13.90 -31.13 6.75
CA GLN A 509 -14.98 -31.55 5.85
C GLN A 509 -16.01 -30.42 5.62
N ASN A 510 -16.31 -29.61 6.65
CA ASN A 510 -17.16 -28.42 6.53
C ASN A 510 -16.44 -27.36 5.68
N TYR A 511 -15.14 -27.14 5.92
CA TYR A 511 -14.33 -26.22 5.13
C TYR A 511 -14.25 -26.62 3.65
N SER A 512 -13.99 -27.90 3.37
CA SER A 512 -13.99 -28.43 2.00
C SER A 512 -15.33 -28.22 1.30
N ASN A 513 -16.44 -28.47 2.02
CA ASN A 513 -17.79 -28.21 1.51
C ASN A 513 -18.01 -26.71 1.21
N TYR A 514 -17.53 -25.82 2.08
CA TYR A 514 -17.60 -24.37 1.92
C TYR A 514 -16.82 -23.89 0.68
N ILE A 515 -15.56 -24.34 0.49
CA ILE A 515 -14.75 -23.97 -0.69
C ILE A 515 -15.39 -24.45 -1.99
N ASN A 516 -15.93 -25.66 -2.03
CA ASN A 516 -16.67 -26.16 -3.19
C ASN A 516 -17.93 -25.34 -3.47
N GLN A 517 -18.61 -24.83 -2.44
CA GLN A 517 -19.77 -23.95 -2.61
C GLN A 517 -19.36 -22.53 -3.05
N LEU A 518 -18.28 -21.98 -2.50
CA LEU A 518 -17.74 -20.68 -2.90
C LEU A 518 -17.41 -20.70 -4.40
N ASN A 519 -16.67 -21.71 -4.87
CA ASN A 519 -16.43 -21.96 -6.30
C ASN A 519 -17.72 -21.96 -7.14
N LYS A 520 -18.73 -22.73 -6.73
CA LYS A 520 -20.03 -22.80 -7.41
C LYS A 520 -20.73 -21.44 -7.46
N ASN A 521 -20.63 -20.63 -6.40
CA ASN A 521 -21.25 -19.31 -6.31
C ASN A 521 -20.52 -18.25 -7.16
N GLN A 522 -19.18 -18.20 -7.12
CA GLN A 522 -18.42 -17.17 -7.85
C GLN A 522 -18.48 -17.33 -9.37
N TYR A 523 -18.59 -18.56 -9.88
CA TYR A 523 -18.78 -18.82 -11.31
C TYR A 523 -20.26 -18.79 -11.76
N ALA A 524 -21.24 -18.68 -10.84
CA ALA A 524 -22.67 -18.72 -11.17
C ALA A 524 -23.15 -17.59 -12.09
N HIS A 525 -22.35 -16.52 -12.21
CA HIS A 525 -22.60 -15.35 -13.05
C HIS A 525 -21.42 -15.09 -14.02
N ASP A 526 -20.73 -16.16 -14.46
CA ASP A 526 -19.51 -16.09 -15.25
C ASP A 526 -18.44 -15.21 -14.57
N ARG A 527 -18.07 -14.07 -15.18
CA ARG A 527 -17.19 -13.04 -14.61
C ARG A 527 -17.89 -11.67 -14.49
N ASN A 528 -19.22 -11.66 -14.44
CA ASN A 528 -20.02 -10.48 -14.17
C ASN A 528 -20.04 -10.14 -12.68
N TYR A 529 -20.25 -8.86 -12.36
CA TYR A 529 -20.49 -8.43 -10.98
C TYR A 529 -21.81 -9.02 -10.48
N SER A 530 -21.82 -9.57 -9.26
CA SER A 530 -22.94 -10.29 -8.67
C SER A 530 -22.86 -10.23 -7.15
N ASP A 531 -23.78 -10.87 -6.42
CA ASP A 531 -23.90 -10.61 -4.97
C ASP A 531 -22.69 -11.09 -4.15
N VAL A 532 -21.99 -12.15 -4.58
CA VAL A 532 -20.70 -12.60 -4.01
C VAL A 532 -19.57 -11.58 -4.21
N TRP A 533 -19.66 -10.72 -5.22
CA TRP A 533 -18.74 -9.60 -5.43
C TRP A 533 -19.20 -8.35 -4.68
N LYS A 534 -20.52 -8.15 -4.57
CA LYS A 534 -21.15 -7.01 -3.87
C LYS A 534 -20.87 -7.01 -2.36
N GLU A 535 -20.86 -8.17 -1.71
CA GLU A 535 -20.49 -8.28 -0.29
C GLU A 535 -18.99 -8.02 -0.04
N ARG A 536 -18.19 -7.85 -1.11
CA ARG A 536 -16.74 -7.61 -1.12
C ARG A 536 -16.37 -6.29 -1.81
N ASP A 537 -17.31 -5.34 -1.83
CA ASP A 537 -17.16 -4.02 -2.45
C ASP A 537 -17.38 -2.94 -1.39
N TYR A 538 -16.26 -2.41 -0.87
CA TYR A 538 -16.27 -1.49 0.27
C TYR A 538 -16.66 -0.06 -0.13
N THR A 539 -16.85 0.20 -1.43
CA THR A 539 -17.13 1.54 -1.98
C THR A 539 -18.62 1.91 -1.91
N LEU A 540 -19.50 0.92 -1.76
CA LEU A 540 -20.95 1.05 -1.94
C LEU A 540 -21.64 1.91 -0.88
N HIS A 541 -21.06 2.02 0.32
CA HIS A 541 -21.65 2.67 1.49
C HIS A 541 -20.76 3.79 2.06
N PRO A 542 -20.46 4.85 1.27
CA PRO A 542 -19.62 5.95 1.72
C PRO A 542 -20.19 6.68 2.94
N GLU A 543 -21.51 6.64 3.15
CA GLU A 543 -22.16 7.17 4.35
C GLU A 543 -21.64 6.55 5.66
N ASN A 544 -21.04 5.36 5.63
CA ASN A 544 -20.46 4.71 6.81
C ASN A 544 -19.02 5.14 7.10
N LEU A 545 -18.28 5.72 6.14
CA LEU A 545 -16.87 6.05 6.30
C LEU A 545 -16.71 7.26 7.24
N LYS A 546 -16.20 7.04 8.46
CA LYS A 546 -16.03 8.06 9.53
C LYS A 546 -14.56 8.34 9.90
N THR A 547 -13.63 7.94 9.04
CA THR A 547 -12.18 7.95 9.29
C THR A 547 -11.46 8.77 8.23
N SER A 548 -10.41 9.49 8.62
CA SER A 548 -9.48 10.08 7.65
C SER A 548 -8.61 9.00 6.98
N ALA A 549 -7.97 9.33 5.86
CA ALA A 549 -7.09 8.40 5.16
C ALA A 549 -5.84 9.07 4.54
N LEU A 550 -4.69 8.41 4.68
CA LEU A 550 -3.50 8.65 3.88
C LEU A 550 -3.30 7.43 2.98
N ILE A 551 -3.85 7.46 1.76
CA ILE A 551 -3.80 6.32 0.84
C ILE A 551 -2.46 6.34 0.10
N VAL A 552 -1.77 5.20 0.11
CA VAL A 552 -0.44 4.99 -0.46
C VAL A 552 -0.57 4.02 -1.63
N HIS A 553 0.01 4.35 -2.81
CA HIS A 553 -0.06 3.43 -3.96
C HIS A 553 1.10 3.60 -4.95
N GLY A 554 1.57 2.47 -5.50
CA GLY A 554 2.53 2.42 -6.59
C GLY A 554 1.89 2.69 -7.95
N LEU A 555 2.37 3.69 -8.68
CA LEU A 555 1.91 4.05 -10.03
C LEU A 555 2.34 3.04 -11.12
N ASN A 556 3.13 2.04 -10.75
CA ASN A 556 3.49 0.88 -11.58
C ASN A 556 3.01 -0.45 -10.95
N ASP A 557 2.06 -0.43 -10.01
CA ASP A 557 1.47 -1.63 -9.41
C ASP A 557 0.47 -2.29 -10.37
N ASP A 558 0.89 -3.41 -10.97
CA ASP A 558 0.06 -4.28 -11.81
C ASP A 558 -0.66 -5.39 -11.01
N ASN A 559 -0.31 -5.61 -9.73
CA ASN A 559 -0.99 -6.59 -8.85
C ASN A 559 -2.31 -5.99 -8.36
N VAL A 560 -2.26 -5.12 -7.34
CA VAL A 560 -3.43 -4.40 -6.82
C VAL A 560 -3.53 -3.10 -7.61
N LYS A 561 -4.18 -3.19 -8.75
CA LYS A 561 -4.18 -2.13 -9.78
C LYS A 561 -4.73 -0.81 -9.25
N THR A 562 -4.20 0.30 -9.76
CA THR A 562 -4.42 1.67 -9.27
C THR A 562 -5.88 2.11 -9.17
N LYS A 563 -6.81 1.51 -9.93
CA LYS A 563 -8.27 1.72 -9.80
C LYS A 563 -8.75 1.64 -8.35
N HIS A 564 -8.16 0.76 -7.53
CA HIS A 564 -8.59 0.60 -6.14
C HIS A 564 -8.34 1.85 -5.28
N PHE A 565 -7.24 2.59 -5.44
CA PHE A 565 -7.05 3.82 -4.68
C PHE A 565 -8.02 4.91 -5.13
N GLU A 566 -8.32 5.00 -6.43
CA GLU A 566 -9.24 6.02 -6.93
C GLU A 566 -10.68 5.76 -6.48
N LEU A 567 -11.14 4.51 -6.55
CA LEU A 567 -12.46 4.10 -6.07
C LEU A 567 -12.68 4.48 -4.60
N MET A 568 -11.73 4.15 -3.71
CA MET A 568 -11.88 4.46 -2.29
C MET A 568 -11.59 5.94 -1.97
N TYR A 569 -10.70 6.61 -2.71
CA TYR A 569 -10.55 8.07 -2.64
C TYR A 569 -11.89 8.76 -2.92
N ASP A 570 -12.57 8.41 -4.01
CA ASP A 570 -13.86 9.00 -4.37
C ASP A 570 -14.94 8.67 -3.33
N ALA A 571 -14.98 7.44 -2.79
CA ALA A 571 -15.90 7.07 -1.72
C ALA A 571 -15.66 7.89 -0.42
N LEU A 572 -14.40 8.03 0.01
CA LEU A 572 -14.04 8.82 1.19
C LEU A 572 -14.24 10.33 1.00
N LYS A 573 -13.99 10.86 -0.20
CA LYS A 573 -14.30 12.26 -0.53
C LYS A 573 -15.81 12.52 -0.56
N LYS A 574 -16.60 11.59 -1.10
CA LYS A 574 -18.08 11.61 -1.06
C LYS A 574 -18.62 11.49 0.38
N ALA A 575 -17.89 10.80 1.26
CA ALA A 575 -18.15 10.74 2.70
C ALA A 575 -17.71 12.00 3.48
N GLY A 576 -17.12 12.99 2.81
CA GLY A 576 -16.67 14.25 3.43
C GLY A 576 -15.41 14.13 4.30
N GLN A 577 -14.68 13.02 4.23
CA GLN A 577 -13.50 12.78 5.08
C GLN A 577 -12.26 13.54 4.57
N ASP A 578 -11.27 13.76 5.43
CA ASP A 578 -9.93 14.16 4.97
C ASP A 578 -9.20 12.97 4.35
N VAL A 579 -8.66 13.19 3.15
CA VAL A 579 -8.02 12.14 2.34
C VAL A 579 -6.85 12.76 1.59
N LYS A 580 -5.66 12.21 1.81
CA LYS A 580 -4.44 12.53 1.06
C LYS A 580 -3.99 11.31 0.26
N LEU A 581 -3.41 11.53 -0.91
CA LEU A 581 -2.76 10.49 -1.72
C LEU A 581 -1.24 10.65 -1.67
N TYR A 582 -0.51 9.56 -1.40
CA TYR A 582 0.94 9.45 -1.53
C TYR A 582 1.26 8.44 -2.64
N LEU A 583 1.60 8.95 -3.83
CA LEU A 583 1.72 8.15 -5.05
C LEU A 583 3.20 8.03 -5.45
N HIS A 584 3.76 6.83 -5.31
CA HIS A 584 5.17 6.55 -5.62
C HIS A 584 5.29 5.87 -6.99
N GLN A 585 6.48 5.90 -7.59
CA GLN A 585 6.75 5.19 -8.86
C GLN A 585 7.05 3.69 -8.67
N GLY A 586 6.73 3.14 -7.50
CA GLY A 586 6.90 1.72 -7.20
C GLY A 586 5.88 0.82 -7.90
N ASP A 587 6.20 -0.46 -7.82
CA ASP A 587 5.31 -1.61 -7.97
C ASP A 587 4.52 -1.82 -6.66
N HIS A 588 4.17 -3.07 -6.34
CA HIS A 588 3.44 -3.45 -5.15
C HIS A 588 4.34 -3.50 -3.90
N VAL A 589 4.80 -2.34 -3.45
CA VAL A 589 5.79 -2.21 -2.37
C VAL A 589 5.42 -1.13 -1.36
N TYR A 590 5.71 -1.35 -0.07
CA TYR A 590 5.51 -0.34 0.97
C TYR A 590 6.64 0.72 0.92
N PRO A 591 6.38 2.03 1.06
CA PRO A 591 7.44 3.06 0.99
C PRO A 591 8.50 3.01 2.10
N ALA A 592 8.28 2.18 3.12
CA ALA A 592 9.29 1.78 4.10
C ALA A 592 9.38 0.24 4.11
N ALA A 593 9.97 -0.33 3.05
CA ALA A 593 10.20 -1.77 2.89
C ALA A 593 11.27 -2.29 3.86
N MET A 594 10.86 -2.42 5.13
CA MET A 594 11.62 -2.91 6.28
C MET A 594 12.33 -4.24 6.00
N SER A 595 11.56 -5.22 5.54
CA SER A 595 11.97 -6.50 4.94
C SER A 595 13.13 -6.36 3.94
N ARG A 596 12.96 -5.51 2.93
CA ARG A 596 13.97 -5.20 1.89
C ARG A 596 15.11 -4.28 2.41
N GLY A 597 15.12 -3.94 3.70
CA GLY A 597 16.14 -3.14 4.37
C GLY A 597 16.20 -1.66 3.96
N TYR A 598 15.11 -1.09 3.42
CA TYR A 598 15.13 0.29 2.94
C TYR A 598 13.83 1.07 3.15
N GLY A 599 13.94 2.40 3.13
CA GLY A 599 12.81 3.31 2.99
C GLY A 599 13.03 4.37 1.91
N ILE A 600 11.96 5.07 1.58
CA ILE A 600 11.92 6.12 0.55
C ILE A 600 11.67 7.48 1.22
N THR A 601 12.22 8.53 0.64
CA THR A 601 11.98 9.92 1.08
C THR A 601 11.21 10.71 0.02
N ALA A 602 10.37 11.64 0.47
CA ALA A 602 9.73 12.63 -0.38
C ALA A 602 10.18 14.03 0.04
N ASN A 603 10.78 14.78 -0.89
CA ASN A 603 11.33 16.13 -0.64
C ASN A 603 12.24 16.21 0.61
N GLY A 604 13.05 15.18 0.85
CA GLY A 604 13.96 15.10 2.01
C GLY A 604 13.28 14.78 3.35
N GLN A 605 12.08 14.20 3.33
CA GLN A 605 11.40 13.66 4.51
C GLN A 605 11.18 12.15 4.38
N ASP A 606 11.68 11.39 5.35
CA ASP A 606 11.51 9.95 5.49
C ASP A 606 10.01 9.59 5.64
N PHE A 607 9.54 8.50 5.02
CA PHE A 607 8.12 8.14 5.02
C PHE A 607 7.53 7.92 6.43
N TYR A 608 8.27 7.26 7.34
CA TYR A 608 7.81 7.11 8.74
C TYR A 608 7.74 8.42 9.50
N ASP A 609 8.48 9.45 9.09
CA ASP A 609 8.43 10.79 9.66
C ASP A 609 7.16 11.56 9.21
N LEU A 610 6.63 11.25 8.02
CA LEU A 610 5.28 11.63 7.60
C LEU A 610 4.21 10.87 8.40
N LEU A 611 4.32 9.54 8.46
CA LEU A 611 3.36 8.68 9.16
C LEU A 611 3.28 8.98 10.67
N ASN A 612 4.40 9.29 11.32
CA ASN A 612 4.46 9.77 12.70
C ASN A 612 3.66 11.06 12.89
N THR A 613 3.81 12.02 11.97
CA THR A 613 3.07 13.30 12.00
C THR A 613 1.56 13.04 11.84
N TRP A 614 1.18 12.17 10.91
CA TRP A 614 -0.21 11.77 10.65
C TRP A 614 -0.88 11.06 11.84
N LEU A 615 -0.25 10.00 12.37
CA LEU A 615 -0.77 9.24 13.50
C LEU A 615 -0.77 10.05 14.80
N THR A 616 0.25 10.88 15.05
CA THR A 616 0.32 11.75 16.23
C THR A 616 -0.82 12.76 16.26
N HIS A 617 -1.27 13.23 15.09
CA HIS A 617 -2.48 14.05 14.98
C HIS A 617 -3.75 13.24 15.27
N TYR A 618 -4.07 12.24 14.45
CA TYR A 618 -5.37 11.56 14.51
C TYR A 618 -5.58 10.64 15.72
N LEU A 619 -4.50 10.16 16.37
CA LEU A 619 -4.60 9.27 17.54
C LEU A 619 -4.37 9.95 18.89
N TYR A 620 -3.61 11.04 18.94
CA TYR A 620 -3.29 11.76 20.18
C TYR A 620 -3.78 13.22 20.21
N GLY A 621 -4.40 13.72 19.14
CA GLY A 621 -4.99 15.07 19.09
C GLY A 621 -3.97 16.20 19.05
N VAL A 622 -2.74 15.92 18.62
CA VAL A 622 -1.67 16.93 18.54
C VAL A 622 -1.91 17.82 17.33
N ASP A 623 -2.07 19.12 17.54
CA ASP A 623 -2.07 20.07 16.43
C ASP A 623 -0.65 20.23 15.86
N ASN A 624 -0.49 19.75 14.63
CA ASN A 624 0.70 19.82 13.81
C ASN A 624 0.34 20.21 12.35
N HIS A 625 -0.90 20.65 12.14
CA HIS A 625 -1.48 21.05 10.86
C HIS A 625 -1.37 20.01 9.72
N VAL A 626 -1.29 18.70 10.01
CA VAL A 626 -1.15 17.65 8.97
C VAL A 626 -2.33 17.59 7.99
N GLU A 627 -3.52 18.05 8.40
CA GLU A 627 -4.69 18.27 7.53
C GLU A 627 -4.40 19.27 6.40
N SER A 628 -3.38 20.13 6.53
CA SER A 628 -2.94 21.09 5.50
C SER A 628 -1.98 20.48 4.46
N LEU A 629 -1.70 19.16 4.51
CA LEU A 629 -1.00 18.48 3.42
C LEU A 629 -1.80 18.57 2.11
N PRO A 630 -1.11 18.65 0.95
CA PRO A 630 -1.76 18.65 -0.36
C PRO A 630 -2.57 17.37 -0.57
N ALA A 631 -3.66 17.46 -1.32
CA ALA A 631 -4.53 16.31 -1.57
C ALA A 631 -3.81 15.16 -2.30
N VAL A 632 -2.77 15.48 -3.08
CA VAL A 632 -1.87 14.51 -3.72
C VAL A 632 -0.43 14.96 -3.56
N LEU A 633 0.44 14.04 -3.17
CA LEU A 633 1.89 14.12 -3.29
C LEU A 633 2.36 12.95 -4.15
N ALA A 634 2.94 13.23 -5.32
CA ALA A 634 3.26 12.22 -6.33
C ALA A 634 4.71 12.31 -6.84
N GLN A 635 5.35 11.16 -6.97
CA GLN A 635 6.73 11.02 -7.46
C GLN A 635 6.79 11.06 -8.99
N ASN A 636 7.81 11.72 -9.55
CA ASN A 636 7.91 11.91 -11.00
C ASN A 636 8.40 10.64 -11.74
N ASN A 637 7.79 10.34 -12.88
CA ASN A 637 8.07 9.15 -13.70
C ASN A 637 9.44 9.16 -14.41
N TYR A 638 10.08 10.33 -14.57
CA TYR A 638 11.41 10.47 -15.16
C TYR A 638 12.52 10.69 -14.12
N ASP A 639 12.18 11.17 -12.93
CA ASP A 639 13.15 11.55 -11.88
C ASP A 639 12.61 11.20 -10.48
N PRO A 640 12.97 10.02 -9.93
CA PRO A 640 12.53 9.57 -8.60
C PRO A 640 12.88 10.49 -7.43
N SER A 641 13.85 11.40 -7.58
CA SER A 641 14.18 12.38 -6.53
C SER A 641 13.12 13.49 -6.42
N LYS A 642 12.33 13.72 -7.48
CA LYS A 642 11.37 14.82 -7.58
C LYS A 642 9.94 14.38 -7.22
N TRP A 643 9.33 15.12 -6.31
CA TRP A 643 7.95 14.95 -5.88
C TRP A 643 7.13 16.22 -6.13
N THR A 644 5.97 16.07 -6.75
CA THR A 644 5.05 17.16 -7.13
C THR A 644 3.78 17.08 -6.28
N SER A 645 3.29 18.25 -5.84
CA SER A 645 2.03 18.36 -5.07
C SER A 645 0.90 18.84 -5.96
N TYR A 646 -0.32 18.34 -5.73
CA TYR A 646 -1.54 18.79 -6.41
C TYR A 646 -2.70 18.97 -5.42
N ASP A 647 -3.50 20.02 -5.62
CA ASP A 647 -4.63 20.38 -4.75
C ASP A 647 -5.84 19.43 -4.85
N ASN A 648 -5.86 18.56 -5.88
CA ASN A 648 -6.90 17.57 -6.12
C ASN A 648 -6.33 16.39 -6.92
N TRP A 649 -6.84 15.18 -6.70
CA TRP A 649 -6.59 14.03 -7.55
C TRP A 649 -7.22 14.20 -8.94
N LYS A 650 -8.51 14.52 -9.04
CA LYS A 650 -9.21 14.65 -10.32
C LYS A 650 -8.67 15.82 -11.15
N SER A 651 -8.92 15.78 -12.46
CA SER A 651 -8.73 16.91 -13.38
C SER A 651 -10.02 17.24 -14.12
N SER A 652 -10.28 18.53 -14.35
CA SER A 652 -11.34 19.03 -15.24
C SER A 652 -10.87 19.22 -16.69
N GLN A 653 -9.58 19.00 -16.99
CA GLN A 653 -9.03 19.17 -18.33
C GLN A 653 -8.89 17.82 -19.08
N ARG A 654 -9.06 17.85 -20.41
CA ARG A 654 -9.04 16.63 -21.25
C ARG A 654 -8.21 16.79 -22.52
N LEU A 655 -7.41 15.78 -22.82
CA LEU A 655 -6.92 15.51 -24.17
C LEU A 655 -7.88 14.55 -24.86
N PHE A 656 -8.63 15.04 -25.84
CA PHE A 656 -9.46 14.20 -26.71
C PHE A 656 -8.61 13.66 -27.85
N LEU A 657 -8.21 12.39 -27.74
CA LEU A 657 -7.41 11.67 -28.73
C LEU A 657 -8.36 10.89 -29.65
N ASN A 658 -8.55 11.38 -30.88
CA ASN A 658 -9.51 10.84 -31.83
C ASN A 658 -8.78 10.00 -32.89
N ALA A 659 -9.25 8.78 -33.16
CA ALA A 659 -8.69 7.96 -34.22
C ALA A 659 -8.89 8.56 -35.62
N SER A 660 -7.99 8.22 -36.55
CA SER A 660 -8.05 8.63 -37.95
C SER A 660 -7.49 7.52 -38.84
N SER A 661 -8.35 6.89 -39.64
CA SER A 661 -8.01 5.77 -40.54
C SER A 661 -8.60 5.95 -41.93
N LYS A 662 -7.98 5.30 -42.93
CA LYS A 662 -8.46 5.17 -44.31
C LYS A 662 -9.45 4.02 -44.51
N ARG A 663 -9.65 3.18 -43.49
CA ARG A 663 -10.66 2.11 -43.46
C ARG A 663 -11.62 2.40 -42.31
N LEU A 664 -12.92 2.42 -42.60
CA LEU A 664 -13.96 2.60 -41.57
C LEU A 664 -14.10 1.38 -40.63
N GLU A 665 -13.66 0.21 -41.09
CA GLU A 665 -13.66 -1.04 -40.33
C GLU A 665 -12.28 -1.68 -40.39
N GLU A 666 -11.82 -2.20 -39.25
CA GLU A 666 -10.65 -3.08 -39.13
C GLU A 666 -10.96 -4.25 -38.19
N THR A 667 -10.35 -5.41 -38.42
CA THR A 667 -10.62 -6.64 -37.64
C THR A 667 -9.32 -7.21 -37.07
N ILE A 668 -9.32 -7.49 -35.77
CA ILE A 668 -8.22 -8.15 -35.06
C ILE A 668 -8.63 -9.53 -34.55
N SER A 669 -7.64 -10.39 -34.36
CA SER A 669 -7.75 -11.78 -33.93
C SER A 669 -7.06 -12.00 -32.57
N SER A 670 -7.49 -13.02 -31.84
CA SER A 670 -6.78 -13.50 -30.64
C SER A 670 -5.70 -14.53 -30.95
N ASP A 671 -5.44 -14.84 -32.23
CA ASP A 671 -4.30 -15.65 -32.65
C ASP A 671 -3.04 -14.78 -32.82
N TYR A 672 -2.41 -14.44 -31.68
CA TYR A 672 -1.14 -13.71 -31.63
C TYR A 672 -0.02 -14.38 -32.44
N ALA A 673 0.01 -15.72 -32.45
CA ALA A 673 1.02 -16.49 -33.17
C ALA A 673 0.85 -16.37 -34.69
N ALA A 674 -0.37 -16.49 -35.22
CA ALA A 674 -0.65 -16.27 -36.65
C ALA A 674 -0.56 -14.78 -37.08
N ALA A 675 -0.63 -13.84 -36.12
CA ALA A 675 -0.30 -12.44 -36.35
C ALA A 675 1.21 -12.16 -36.37
N GLY A 676 2.05 -13.08 -35.86
CA GLY A 676 3.50 -12.89 -35.74
C GLY A 676 3.92 -12.01 -34.54
N VAL A 677 3.07 -11.91 -33.51
CA VAL A 677 3.33 -11.11 -32.30
C VAL A 677 3.76 -12.04 -31.17
N GLU A 678 5.02 -11.91 -30.72
CA GLU A 678 5.53 -12.68 -29.59
C GLU A 678 5.02 -12.08 -28.27
N ILE A 679 4.41 -12.90 -27.40
CA ILE A 679 3.83 -12.46 -26.13
C ILE A 679 4.89 -11.73 -25.26
N ALA A 680 6.13 -12.23 -25.27
CA ALA A 680 7.25 -11.71 -24.49
C ALA A 680 7.65 -10.26 -24.80
N ASN A 681 7.44 -9.78 -26.03
CA ASN A 681 7.70 -8.40 -26.44
C ASN A 681 6.43 -7.68 -26.92
N ARG A 682 5.24 -8.23 -26.62
CA ARG A 682 3.94 -7.77 -27.14
C ARG A 682 3.83 -6.26 -27.07
N ASN A 683 3.98 -5.67 -25.88
CA ASN A 683 3.76 -4.24 -25.66
C ASN A 683 4.71 -3.36 -26.49
N GLU A 684 5.96 -3.78 -26.71
CA GLU A 684 6.88 -3.08 -27.61
C GLU A 684 6.41 -3.19 -29.07
N THR A 685 6.03 -4.39 -29.49
CA THR A 685 5.65 -4.72 -30.87
C THR A 685 4.34 -4.01 -31.26
N VAL A 686 3.28 -4.11 -30.45
CA VAL A 686 1.97 -3.52 -30.75
C VAL A 686 1.98 -1.99 -30.68
N SER A 687 2.85 -1.38 -29.88
CA SER A 687 2.94 0.08 -29.77
C SER A 687 3.56 0.75 -31.00
N LYS A 688 4.24 -0.03 -31.87
CA LYS A 688 4.92 0.48 -33.07
C LYS A 688 4.03 0.48 -34.33
N ALA A 689 3.17 -0.53 -34.49
CA ALA A 689 2.28 -0.66 -35.64
C ALA A 689 1.11 -1.61 -35.37
N SER A 690 0.05 -1.48 -36.17
CA SER A 690 -1.09 -2.41 -36.19
C SER A 690 -0.68 -3.75 -36.83
N SER A 691 -1.42 -4.81 -36.52
CA SER A 691 -1.24 -6.15 -37.09
C SER A 691 -2.58 -6.90 -37.15
N LYS A 692 -2.54 -8.21 -37.44
CA LYS A 692 -3.73 -9.06 -37.30
C LYS A 692 -4.20 -9.25 -35.84
N ALA A 693 -3.38 -8.91 -34.84
CA ALA A 693 -3.74 -9.05 -33.42
C ALA A 693 -4.05 -7.71 -32.72
N ASN A 694 -3.69 -6.57 -33.32
CA ASN A 694 -3.82 -5.26 -32.68
C ASN A 694 -4.10 -4.10 -33.66
N LEU A 695 -4.85 -3.10 -33.20
CA LEU A 695 -5.02 -1.81 -33.89
C LEU A 695 -4.23 -0.75 -33.13
N THR A 696 -3.45 0.08 -33.83
CA THR A 696 -2.56 1.07 -33.20
C THR A 696 -2.70 2.43 -33.87
N PHE A 697 -3.05 3.43 -33.07
CA PHE A 697 -3.25 4.82 -33.49
C PHE A 697 -2.26 5.72 -32.73
N VAL A 698 -1.50 6.55 -33.45
CA VAL A 698 -0.39 7.33 -32.86
C VAL A 698 -0.55 8.83 -33.12
N SER A 699 -0.26 9.66 -32.11
CA SER A 699 -0.25 11.14 -32.21
C SER A 699 0.99 11.75 -31.55
N ASP A 700 1.58 12.78 -32.17
CA ASP A 700 2.76 13.46 -31.64
C ASP A 700 2.41 14.41 -30.47
N VAL A 701 3.25 14.39 -29.43
CA VAL A 701 3.09 15.19 -28.21
C VAL A 701 3.83 16.52 -28.38
N THR A 702 3.10 17.59 -28.70
CA THR A 702 3.64 18.91 -29.05
C THR A 702 4.10 19.76 -27.86
N GLU A 703 3.68 19.40 -26.65
CA GLU A 703 3.97 20.01 -25.36
C GLU A 703 3.96 18.91 -24.28
N ASP A 704 4.78 19.04 -23.22
CA ASP A 704 4.74 18.11 -22.08
C ASP A 704 3.30 17.97 -21.58
N THR A 705 2.87 16.73 -21.36
CA THR A 705 1.46 16.40 -21.07
C THR A 705 1.38 15.48 -19.87
N THR A 706 0.99 16.00 -18.71
CA THR A 706 0.80 15.24 -17.47
C THR A 706 -0.61 14.67 -17.41
N ILE A 707 -0.73 13.38 -17.67
CA ILE A 707 -1.94 12.59 -17.46
C ILE A 707 -2.18 12.45 -15.95
N LYS A 708 -3.44 12.56 -15.50
CA LYS A 708 -3.82 12.42 -14.08
C LYS A 708 -5.27 11.96 -13.90
N GLY A 709 -5.47 10.67 -13.65
CA GLY A 709 -6.80 10.02 -13.52
C GLY A 709 -6.95 8.80 -14.43
N HIS A 710 -8.08 8.09 -14.33
CA HIS A 710 -8.43 7.01 -15.26
C HIS A 710 -8.75 7.55 -16.67
N ILE A 711 -8.61 6.71 -17.69
CA ILE A 711 -8.80 7.12 -19.09
C ILE A 711 -9.97 6.33 -19.70
N PRO A 712 -11.15 6.95 -19.90
CA PRO A 712 -12.22 6.31 -20.68
C PRO A 712 -11.88 6.35 -22.17
N VAL A 713 -12.01 5.20 -22.83
CA VAL A 713 -11.81 5.03 -24.27
C VAL A 713 -13.09 4.45 -24.88
N HIS A 714 -13.79 5.28 -25.64
CA HIS A 714 -15.02 4.96 -26.35
C HIS A 714 -14.73 4.30 -27.70
N PHE A 715 -15.50 3.29 -28.08
CA PHE A 715 -15.45 2.66 -29.41
C PHE A 715 -16.73 1.84 -29.72
N LYS A 716 -17.02 1.63 -31.00
CA LYS A 716 -18.00 0.65 -31.49
C LYS A 716 -17.30 -0.60 -32.01
N ALA A 717 -17.72 -1.77 -31.53
CA ALA A 717 -17.19 -3.06 -31.97
C ALA A 717 -18.28 -4.12 -32.15
N ALA A 718 -17.96 -5.16 -32.91
CA ALA A 718 -18.76 -6.36 -33.09
C ALA A 718 -17.88 -7.62 -32.98
N LEU A 719 -18.44 -8.71 -32.48
CA LEU A 719 -17.81 -10.03 -32.63
C LEU A 719 -17.79 -10.38 -34.13
N ALA A 720 -16.62 -10.62 -34.71
CA ALA A 720 -16.48 -11.00 -36.11
C ALA A 720 -16.55 -12.52 -36.29
N LYS A 721 -16.00 -13.27 -35.31
CA LYS A 721 -15.96 -14.73 -35.27
C LYS A 721 -15.62 -15.17 -33.85
N GLY A 722 -16.25 -16.22 -33.35
CA GLY A 722 -15.97 -16.78 -32.03
C GLY A 722 -17.03 -17.81 -31.62
N GLN A 723 -16.76 -18.57 -30.57
CA GLN A 723 -17.70 -19.48 -29.91
C GLN A 723 -17.42 -19.48 -28.40
N GLY A 724 -18.46 -19.65 -27.58
CA GLY A 724 -18.34 -19.62 -26.11
C GLY A 724 -18.62 -18.24 -25.50
N LYS A 725 -17.82 -17.85 -24.52
CA LYS A 725 -17.94 -16.60 -23.74
C LYS A 725 -16.57 -15.93 -23.58
N ASN A 726 -16.50 -14.84 -22.81
CA ASN A 726 -15.27 -14.13 -22.43
C ASN A 726 -14.48 -13.59 -23.62
N PHE A 727 -15.18 -12.98 -24.57
CA PHE A 727 -14.57 -12.23 -25.68
C PHE A 727 -14.08 -10.88 -25.14
N GLN A 728 -12.90 -10.91 -24.54
CA GLN A 728 -12.22 -9.70 -24.05
C GLN A 728 -11.93 -8.72 -25.20
N ILE A 729 -11.73 -7.46 -24.81
CA ILE A 729 -10.93 -6.45 -25.50
C ILE A 729 -9.97 -5.89 -24.45
N ASN A 730 -8.68 -5.84 -24.76
CA ASN A 730 -7.67 -5.13 -23.97
C ASN A 730 -7.30 -3.83 -24.71
N ALA A 731 -7.15 -2.73 -23.99
CA ALA A 731 -6.68 -1.46 -24.51
C ALA A 731 -5.48 -0.95 -23.72
N LEU A 732 -4.56 -0.27 -24.40
CA LEU A 732 -3.33 0.29 -23.83
C LEU A 732 -3.18 1.75 -24.27
N LEU A 733 -2.72 2.61 -23.35
CA LEU A 733 -2.13 3.91 -23.68
C LEU A 733 -0.63 3.86 -23.37
N VAL A 734 0.21 4.27 -24.33
CA VAL A 734 1.66 4.07 -24.28
C VAL A 734 2.40 5.35 -24.68
N ASP A 735 3.41 5.71 -23.88
CA ASP A 735 4.43 6.71 -24.23
C ASP A 735 5.45 6.05 -25.16
N VAL A 736 5.66 6.60 -26.36
CA VAL A 736 6.55 6.04 -27.39
C VAL A 736 7.47 7.14 -27.94
N ALA A 737 8.76 6.86 -28.09
CA ALA A 737 9.74 7.79 -28.63
C ALA A 737 10.57 7.17 -29.76
N ASP A 738 11.06 8.02 -30.66
CA ASP A 738 11.96 7.59 -31.74
C ASP A 738 13.38 7.29 -31.21
N GLU A 739 13.74 7.80 -30.03
CA GLU A 739 15.00 7.57 -29.31
C GLU A 739 14.81 7.06 -27.88
N ASP A 740 15.86 6.49 -27.27
CA ASP A 740 15.81 5.96 -25.90
C ASP A 740 15.65 7.10 -24.88
N PHE A 741 14.68 6.96 -23.98
CA PHE A 741 14.51 7.82 -22.81
C PHE A 741 14.66 7.02 -21.50
N ASP A 742 15.13 7.70 -20.45
CA ASP A 742 15.15 7.18 -19.08
C ASP A 742 13.76 7.32 -18.47
N VAL A 743 13.20 6.27 -17.86
CA VAL A 743 11.90 6.29 -17.15
C VAL A 743 11.92 5.25 -16.04
N VAL A 744 11.15 5.42 -14.95
CA VAL A 744 11.08 4.38 -13.92
C VAL A 744 10.61 3.05 -14.51
N GLY A 745 11.33 1.98 -14.18
CA GLY A 745 11.04 0.61 -14.61
C GLY A 745 9.82 0.01 -13.93
N ASN A 746 9.92 -1.25 -13.54
CA ASN A 746 8.84 -1.97 -12.86
C ASN A 746 9.08 -1.96 -11.34
N GLY A 747 9.18 -0.76 -10.75
CA GLY A 747 9.34 -0.58 -9.30
C GLY A 747 10.68 -0.99 -8.68
N SER A 748 11.66 -1.49 -9.45
CA SER A 748 13.00 -1.78 -8.94
C SER A 748 13.64 -0.53 -8.31
N VAL A 749 14.37 -0.72 -7.22
CA VAL A 749 15.22 0.32 -6.61
C VAL A 749 16.67 0.11 -7.00
N LYS A 750 17.42 1.23 -7.06
CA LYS A 750 18.84 1.21 -7.37
C LYS A 750 19.64 0.39 -6.35
N GLN A 751 20.73 -0.22 -6.81
CA GLN A 751 21.64 -0.99 -5.94
C GLN A 751 22.43 -0.09 -4.97
N ASP A 752 22.75 1.15 -5.37
CA ASP A 752 23.41 2.16 -4.55
C ASP A 752 22.43 2.81 -3.55
N LYS A 753 21.95 2.01 -2.59
CA LYS A 753 21.21 2.48 -1.42
C LYS A 753 22.13 3.33 -0.52
N THR A 754 21.61 4.42 0.04
CA THR A 754 22.30 5.21 1.08
C THR A 754 22.12 4.51 2.43
N ALA A 755 23.14 3.76 2.86
CA ALA A 755 23.16 3.10 4.18
C ALA A 755 22.92 4.10 5.32
N ASP A 756 22.23 3.62 6.38
CA ASP A 756 21.80 4.42 7.54
C ASP A 756 21.01 5.71 7.20
N GLY A 757 20.47 5.78 5.97
CA GLY A 757 19.77 6.94 5.43
C GLY A 757 18.39 7.20 6.04
N PHE A 758 17.85 6.28 6.85
CA PHE A 758 16.49 6.34 7.38
C PHE A 758 16.52 5.98 8.88
N TRP A 759 16.29 6.97 9.75
CA TRP A 759 16.55 6.83 11.19
C TRP A 759 15.35 6.30 11.97
N MET A 760 15.51 5.09 12.52
CA MET A 760 14.43 4.42 13.23
C MET A 760 14.26 4.93 14.67
N GLY A 761 15.35 5.30 15.34
CA GLY A 761 15.34 5.97 16.64
C GLY A 761 15.34 5.06 17.86
N SER A 762 15.61 5.63 19.04
CA SER A 762 15.98 4.89 20.24
C SER A 762 17.18 3.97 19.94
N ASN A 763 17.20 2.74 20.47
CA ASN A 763 18.24 1.74 20.21
C ASN A 763 17.96 0.82 19.00
N LEU A 764 17.12 1.24 18.04
CA LEU A 764 16.87 0.48 16.81
C LEU A 764 18.04 0.57 15.81
N SER A 765 18.12 -0.40 14.90
CA SER A 765 18.92 -0.31 13.68
C SER A 765 18.25 0.63 12.68
N ASN A 766 19.04 1.36 11.88
CA ASN A 766 18.52 2.19 10.80
C ASN A 766 18.21 1.35 9.55
N LEU A 767 17.39 1.90 8.65
CA LEU A 767 17.27 1.37 7.29
C LEU A 767 18.15 2.20 6.33
N SER A 768 18.39 1.65 5.14
CA SER A 768 18.95 2.44 4.05
C SER A 768 17.88 3.35 3.44
N VAL A 769 18.26 4.45 2.78
CA VAL A 769 17.39 5.13 1.80
C VAL A 769 17.65 4.58 0.41
N ALA A 770 16.59 4.31 -0.34
CA ALA A 770 16.67 3.91 -1.74
C ALA A 770 15.87 4.87 -2.64
N GLU A 771 16.29 4.95 -3.90
CA GLU A 771 15.55 5.59 -4.99
C GLU A 771 15.14 4.52 -6.02
N TYR A 772 14.03 4.73 -6.72
CA TYR A 772 13.66 3.88 -7.84
C TYR A 772 14.67 3.97 -9.00
N GLU A 773 14.79 2.89 -9.75
CA GLU A 773 15.67 2.74 -10.90
C GLU A 773 14.96 3.22 -12.18
N THR A 774 15.69 3.99 -12.98
CA THR A 774 15.25 4.40 -14.32
C THR A 774 15.88 3.50 -15.38
N ILE A 775 15.05 2.85 -16.19
CA ILE A 775 15.47 2.06 -17.34
C ILE A 775 15.52 2.92 -18.61
N LYS A 776 16.41 2.58 -19.54
CA LYS A 776 16.38 3.13 -20.90
C LYS A 776 15.44 2.32 -21.79
N THR A 777 14.50 3.01 -22.44
CA THR A 777 13.50 2.38 -23.32
C THR A 777 13.03 3.35 -24.41
N LYS A 778 12.48 2.82 -25.50
CA LYS A 778 11.73 3.60 -26.51
C LYS A 778 10.22 3.60 -26.27
N TYR A 779 9.74 2.88 -25.25
CA TYR A 779 8.32 2.87 -24.88
C TYR A 779 8.07 2.61 -23.38
N LYS A 780 6.97 3.13 -22.84
CA LYS A 780 6.44 2.82 -21.51
C LYS A 780 4.91 2.76 -21.57
N VAL A 781 4.32 1.64 -21.13
CA VAL A 781 2.85 1.54 -20.98
C VAL A 781 2.44 2.44 -19.81
N ILE A 782 1.51 3.36 -20.06
CA ILE A 782 1.01 4.33 -19.09
C ILE A 782 -0.20 3.74 -18.35
N ALA A 783 -1.11 3.13 -19.09
CA ALA A 783 -2.33 2.54 -18.54
C ALA A 783 -2.83 1.39 -19.43
N LYS A 784 -3.48 0.40 -18.79
CA LYS A 784 -4.13 -0.75 -19.41
C LYS A 784 -5.62 -0.75 -19.03
N GLY A 785 -6.48 -1.30 -19.86
CA GLY A 785 -7.91 -1.48 -19.56
C GLY A 785 -8.47 -2.72 -20.24
N TRP A 786 -9.54 -3.30 -19.68
CA TRP A 786 -10.11 -4.57 -20.12
C TRP A 786 -11.63 -4.55 -20.00
N ILE A 787 -12.31 -4.99 -21.05
CA ILE A 787 -13.78 -5.10 -21.13
C ILE A 787 -14.16 -6.40 -21.88
N ASN A 788 -15.33 -6.96 -21.58
CA ASN A 788 -15.90 -8.09 -22.32
C ASN A 788 -16.92 -7.57 -23.35
N LEU A 789 -16.93 -8.11 -24.58
CA LEU A 789 -17.98 -7.80 -25.57
C LEU A 789 -19.39 -8.15 -25.04
N ALA A 790 -19.50 -9.06 -24.08
CA ALA A 790 -20.74 -9.36 -23.39
C ALA A 790 -21.27 -8.22 -22.51
N ASN A 791 -20.51 -7.15 -22.23
CA ASN A 791 -20.87 -6.14 -21.24
C ASN A 791 -20.72 -4.68 -21.73
N PRO A 792 -21.40 -4.28 -22.83
CA PRO A 792 -21.31 -2.94 -23.41
C PRO A 792 -21.71 -1.80 -22.46
N GLU A 793 -22.60 -2.06 -21.50
CA GLU A 793 -23.08 -1.07 -20.53
C GLU A 793 -22.17 -0.90 -19.29
N SER A 794 -21.03 -1.59 -19.21
CA SER A 794 -20.09 -1.46 -18.07
C SER A 794 -19.46 -0.07 -18.01
N GLY A 795 -19.63 0.62 -16.90
CA GLY A 795 -18.94 1.86 -16.56
C GLY A 795 -17.67 1.64 -15.74
N TYR A 796 -17.24 2.68 -15.02
CA TYR A 796 -16.10 2.59 -14.10
C TYR A 796 -16.42 1.82 -12.81
N ASP A 797 -17.57 2.12 -12.18
CA ASP A 797 -17.99 1.48 -10.92
C ASP A 797 -18.11 -0.04 -11.09
N SER A 798 -17.55 -0.82 -10.16
CA SER A 798 -17.55 -2.29 -10.21
C SER A 798 -18.95 -2.85 -10.48
N ALA A 799 -19.95 -2.34 -9.75
CA ALA A 799 -21.34 -2.76 -9.78
C ALA A 799 -22.06 -2.57 -11.14
N SER A 800 -21.54 -1.72 -12.02
CA SER A 800 -22.07 -1.56 -13.38
C SER A 800 -21.90 -2.82 -14.24
N SER A 801 -20.88 -3.63 -13.94
CA SER A 801 -20.52 -4.87 -14.68
C SER A 801 -21.46 -6.05 -14.40
N ARG A 802 -22.68 -5.79 -13.90
CA ARG A 802 -23.68 -6.81 -13.54
C ARG A 802 -24.61 -7.20 -14.70
N ALA A 803 -24.81 -6.31 -15.66
CA ALA A 803 -25.58 -6.58 -16.86
C ALA A 803 -24.69 -7.18 -17.96
N SER A 804 -25.21 -8.16 -18.70
CA SER A 804 -24.53 -8.75 -19.86
C SER A 804 -25.51 -9.19 -20.96
N ILE A 805 -25.03 -9.16 -22.20
CA ILE A 805 -25.68 -9.68 -23.41
C ILE A 805 -24.98 -10.96 -23.89
N GLU A 806 -25.59 -11.64 -24.86
CA GLU A 806 -24.92 -12.67 -25.69
C GLU A 806 -24.46 -12.00 -27.01
N PRO A 807 -23.14 -11.78 -27.23
CA PRO A 807 -22.64 -11.10 -28.43
C PRO A 807 -22.87 -11.95 -29.68
N LYS A 808 -23.53 -11.37 -30.69
CA LYS A 808 -23.81 -12.05 -31.96
C LYS A 808 -22.82 -11.61 -33.02
N VAL A 809 -22.48 -12.53 -33.93
CA VAL A 809 -21.54 -12.25 -35.02
C VAL A 809 -22.09 -11.15 -35.94
N GLY A 810 -21.34 -10.06 -36.09
CA GLY A 810 -21.70 -8.88 -36.87
C GLY A 810 -22.64 -7.88 -36.18
N GLU A 811 -23.04 -8.11 -34.93
CA GLU A 811 -23.84 -7.16 -34.16
C GLU A 811 -22.94 -6.14 -33.46
N TYR A 812 -23.08 -4.86 -33.83
CA TYR A 812 -22.29 -3.77 -33.27
C TYR A 812 -22.94 -3.18 -32.03
N HIS A 813 -22.14 -2.97 -30.99
CA HIS A 813 -22.51 -2.21 -29.79
C HIS A 813 -21.48 -1.10 -29.52
N ASP A 814 -21.91 -0.09 -28.77
CA ASP A 814 -21.05 0.91 -28.16
C ASP A 814 -20.40 0.36 -26.88
N TYR A 815 -19.14 0.71 -26.65
CA TYR A 815 -18.35 0.30 -25.49
C TYR A 815 -17.54 1.50 -24.98
N THR A 816 -17.32 1.56 -23.67
CA THR A 816 -16.25 2.40 -23.08
C THR A 816 -15.37 1.51 -22.22
N VAL A 817 -14.13 1.26 -22.65
CA VAL A 817 -13.13 0.61 -21.79
C VAL A 817 -12.44 1.67 -20.95
N TYR A 818 -12.35 1.44 -19.65
CA TYR A 818 -11.67 2.35 -18.74
C TYR A 818 -10.25 1.84 -18.49
N LEU A 819 -9.24 2.60 -18.91
CA LEU A 819 -7.85 2.31 -18.55
C LEU A 819 -7.58 2.74 -17.11
N GLN A 820 -6.76 1.96 -16.41
CA GLN A 820 -6.33 2.18 -15.03
C GLN A 820 -5.84 3.62 -14.78
N PRO A 821 -6.19 4.25 -13.64
CA PRO A 821 -5.74 5.59 -13.30
C PRO A 821 -4.23 5.67 -13.13
N ASN A 822 -3.60 6.69 -13.71
CA ASN A 822 -2.18 6.96 -13.50
C ASN A 822 -1.91 8.47 -13.37
N LEU A 823 -0.72 8.81 -12.87
CA LEU A 823 -0.14 10.15 -12.91
C LEU A 823 1.21 10.07 -13.63
N TYR A 824 1.21 10.42 -14.91
CA TYR A 824 2.35 10.21 -15.81
C TYR A 824 2.51 11.40 -16.75
N THR A 825 3.70 12.01 -16.79
CA THR A 825 4.02 13.01 -17.81
C THR A 825 4.57 12.33 -19.05
N VAL A 826 4.01 12.63 -20.22
CA VAL A 826 4.61 12.33 -21.53
C VAL A 826 5.37 13.56 -22.02
N LYS A 827 6.61 13.38 -22.49
CA LYS A 827 7.48 14.48 -22.92
C LYS A 827 7.12 15.05 -24.29
N LYS A 828 7.35 16.35 -24.47
CA LYS A 828 7.33 16.99 -25.78
C LYS A 828 8.30 16.29 -26.75
N GLY A 829 7.79 15.92 -27.92
CA GLY A 829 8.53 15.21 -28.96
C GLY A 829 8.39 13.68 -28.90
N HIS A 830 7.83 13.14 -27.82
CA HIS A 830 7.34 11.76 -27.79
C HIS A 830 5.99 11.66 -28.52
N LYS A 831 5.41 10.46 -28.54
CA LYS A 831 4.16 10.12 -29.18
C LYS A 831 3.27 9.37 -28.19
N LEU A 832 1.97 9.63 -28.24
CA LEU A 832 0.96 8.81 -27.57
C LEU A 832 0.46 7.75 -28.56
N ALA A 833 0.65 6.48 -28.22
CA ALA A 833 0.06 5.35 -28.92
C ALA A 833 -1.16 4.82 -28.14
N LEU A 834 -2.32 4.81 -28.78
CA LEU A 834 -3.52 4.11 -28.33
C LEU A 834 -3.60 2.77 -29.07
N VAL A 835 -3.56 1.66 -28.33
CA VAL A 835 -3.56 0.31 -28.86
C VAL A 835 -4.80 -0.45 -28.41
N PHE A 836 -5.43 -1.19 -29.32
CA PHE A 836 -6.44 -2.21 -29.03
C PHE A 836 -5.91 -3.60 -29.33
N ASN A 837 -6.19 -4.53 -28.44
CA ASN A 837 -5.85 -5.95 -28.44
C ASN A 837 -7.15 -6.75 -28.22
N THR A 838 -7.16 -8.04 -28.59
CA THR A 838 -8.27 -8.92 -28.20
C THR A 838 -8.18 -9.29 -26.72
N TYR A 839 -7.03 -9.71 -26.21
CA TYR A 839 -6.86 -9.95 -24.77
C TYR A 839 -5.47 -9.55 -24.27
N ASP A 840 -5.24 -9.62 -22.97
CA ASP A 840 -3.90 -9.46 -22.39
C ASP A 840 -3.26 -10.84 -22.12
N PRO A 841 -2.38 -11.34 -23.02
CA PRO A 841 -1.71 -12.62 -22.86
C PRO A 841 -0.60 -12.64 -21.80
N SER A 842 -0.46 -11.60 -20.97
CA SER A 842 0.43 -11.65 -19.79
C SER A 842 -0.14 -12.55 -18.69
N ASP A 843 -1.46 -12.49 -18.46
CA ASP A 843 -2.13 -13.12 -17.31
C ASP A 843 -3.25 -14.10 -17.74
N LEU A 844 -3.85 -13.89 -18.91
CA LEU A 844 -4.97 -14.68 -19.43
C LEU A 844 -4.54 -15.62 -20.56
N THR A 845 -5.12 -16.82 -20.63
CA THR A 845 -5.02 -17.71 -21.79
C THR A 845 -6.38 -17.96 -22.43
N VAL A 846 -6.45 -17.89 -23.76
CA VAL A 846 -7.68 -18.10 -24.54
C VAL A 846 -7.60 -19.42 -25.30
N GLU A 847 -8.46 -20.39 -24.96
CA GLU A 847 -8.49 -21.72 -25.62
C GLU A 847 -9.14 -21.70 -27.01
N HIS A 848 -10.02 -20.74 -27.29
CA HIS A 848 -10.85 -20.69 -28.50
C HIS A 848 -10.67 -19.35 -29.21
N PRO A 849 -9.88 -19.29 -30.30
CA PRO A 849 -9.59 -18.03 -30.95
C PRO A 849 -10.82 -17.32 -31.51
N TYR A 850 -10.91 -16.02 -31.26
CA TYR A 850 -11.98 -15.14 -31.72
C TYR A 850 -11.42 -13.92 -32.47
N GLU A 851 -12.27 -13.25 -33.21
CA GLU A 851 -11.97 -12.06 -34.00
C GLU A 851 -13.01 -10.96 -33.71
N VAL A 852 -12.58 -9.70 -33.69
CA VAL A 852 -13.38 -8.53 -33.32
C VAL A 852 -13.20 -7.43 -34.37
N THR A 853 -14.30 -6.91 -34.91
CA THR A 853 -14.29 -5.81 -35.88
C THR A 853 -14.66 -4.50 -35.19
N PHE A 854 -13.84 -3.46 -35.37
CA PHE A 854 -14.02 -2.13 -34.80
C PHE A 854 -14.46 -1.12 -35.87
N LYS A 855 -15.33 -0.17 -35.52
CA LYS A 855 -15.56 1.05 -36.33
C LYS A 855 -14.46 2.05 -36.02
N THR A 856 -13.52 2.27 -36.92
CA THR A 856 -12.30 3.05 -36.63
C THR A 856 -12.57 4.54 -36.38
N ASP A 857 -13.68 5.08 -36.92
CA ASP A 857 -14.12 6.47 -36.77
C ASP A 857 -14.80 6.75 -35.42
N SER A 858 -15.28 5.70 -34.75
CA SER A 858 -15.93 5.78 -33.43
C SER A 858 -14.95 5.86 -32.24
N ILE A 859 -13.65 5.64 -32.50
CA ILE A 859 -12.63 5.47 -31.46
C ILE A 859 -12.15 6.83 -30.93
N GLN A 860 -12.38 7.07 -29.65
CA GLN A 860 -11.94 8.29 -28.94
C GLN A 860 -11.51 7.97 -27.50
N ALA A 861 -10.31 8.42 -27.10
CA ALA A 861 -9.91 8.45 -25.69
C ALA A 861 -10.05 9.88 -25.14
N ALA A 862 -10.68 10.03 -23.96
CA ALA A 862 -10.80 11.31 -23.27
C ALA A 862 -9.86 11.36 -22.06
N ILE A 863 -8.56 11.48 -22.35
CA ILE A 863 -7.45 11.38 -21.40
C ILE A 863 -7.49 12.58 -20.41
N PRO A 864 -7.55 12.39 -19.08
CA PRO A 864 -7.47 13.48 -18.13
C PRO A 864 -6.03 14.01 -18.04
N ILE A 865 -5.85 15.32 -18.24
CA ILE A 865 -4.54 15.99 -18.27
C ILE A 865 -4.48 17.14 -17.26
N VAL A 866 -3.29 17.64 -16.94
CA VAL A 866 -3.11 18.85 -16.11
C VAL A 866 -3.11 20.13 -16.96
N GLU A 867 -2.68 20.03 -18.22
CA GLU A 867 -2.61 21.13 -19.18
C GLU A 867 -3.99 21.49 -19.75
N LYS A 868 -4.07 22.51 -20.60
CA LYS A 868 -5.35 22.99 -21.15
C LYS A 868 -6.01 21.95 -22.04
N THR A 869 -7.33 21.82 -21.88
CA THR A 869 -8.18 20.96 -22.72
C THR A 869 -7.94 21.20 -24.21
N ARG A 870 -7.68 20.12 -24.95
CA ARG A 870 -7.36 20.15 -26.39
C ARG A 870 -7.81 18.86 -27.07
N ALA A 871 -7.91 18.88 -28.40
CA ALA A 871 -8.19 17.70 -29.22
C ALA A 871 -7.04 17.44 -30.19
N GLN A 872 -6.71 16.17 -30.39
CA GLN A 872 -5.68 15.70 -31.32
C GLN A 872 -6.21 14.52 -32.15
N LYS A 873 -5.59 14.28 -33.31
CA LYS A 873 -5.83 13.08 -34.12
C LYS A 873 -4.71 12.07 -33.90
N ALA A 874 -5.05 10.82 -33.64
CA ALA A 874 -4.14 9.68 -33.66
C ALA A 874 -4.31 8.96 -35.01
N ALA A 875 -3.24 8.95 -35.82
CA ALA A 875 -3.25 8.30 -37.13
C ALA A 875 -3.06 6.79 -36.98
N TYR A 876 -3.88 6.00 -37.67
CA TYR A 876 -3.69 4.55 -37.75
C TYR A 876 -2.36 4.21 -38.41
N VAL A 877 -1.55 3.39 -37.73
CA VAL A 877 -0.24 2.95 -38.22
C VAL A 877 -0.39 1.54 -38.81
N PRO A 878 -0.37 1.35 -40.14
CA PRO A 878 -0.46 0.04 -40.77
C PRO A 878 0.83 -0.77 -40.54
N SER A 879 0.74 -2.10 -40.66
CA SER A 879 1.94 -2.95 -40.68
C SER A 879 2.78 -2.68 -41.93
N ALA A 880 4.08 -3.01 -41.87
CA ALA A 880 4.95 -3.00 -43.05
C ALA A 880 4.53 -4.02 -44.14
N THR A 881 3.63 -4.96 -43.82
CA THR A 881 3.05 -5.93 -44.77
C THR A 881 1.77 -5.42 -45.44
N ASP A 882 1.09 -4.42 -44.87
CA ASP A 882 -0.13 -3.84 -45.41
C ASP A 882 0.17 -2.74 -46.44
N THR A 883 0.67 -3.17 -47.60
CA THR A 883 0.97 -2.26 -48.71
C THR A 883 -0.27 -1.65 -49.36
N ASP A 884 -1.48 -2.14 -49.04
CA ASP A 884 -2.73 -1.67 -49.65
C ASP A 884 -3.33 -0.47 -48.90
N TYR A 885 -3.16 -0.37 -47.58
CA TYR A 885 -3.59 0.80 -46.81
C TYR A 885 -3.03 2.11 -47.37
N ALA A 886 -1.75 2.12 -47.77
CA ALA A 886 -1.09 3.28 -48.38
C ALA A 886 -1.72 3.74 -49.70
N LYS A 887 -2.44 2.85 -50.41
CA LYS A 887 -3.10 3.11 -51.71
C LYS A 887 -4.53 3.63 -51.54
N LEU A 888 -5.10 3.57 -50.34
CA LEU A 888 -6.45 4.04 -50.07
C LEU A 888 -6.52 5.59 -50.07
N PRO A 889 -7.64 6.18 -50.52
CA PRO A 889 -7.88 7.61 -50.38
C PRO A 889 -7.99 8.01 -48.90
N GLU A 890 -7.81 9.30 -48.60
CA GLU A 890 -8.22 9.85 -47.31
C GLU A 890 -9.76 9.90 -47.24
N ILE A 891 -10.33 9.69 -46.05
CA ILE A 891 -11.77 9.82 -45.82
C ILE A 891 -12.09 11.28 -45.46
N GLU A 892 -12.39 12.09 -46.46
CA GLU A 892 -12.73 13.51 -46.29
C GLU A 892 -14.22 13.73 -45.97
N GLY A 893 -14.52 13.94 -44.69
CA GLY A 893 -15.70 14.68 -44.21
C GLY A 893 -17.03 13.90 -44.13
N ALA A 894 -17.82 14.21 -43.09
CA ALA A 894 -19.21 13.84 -42.82
C ALA A 894 -19.62 12.34 -42.80
N ALA A 895 -18.88 11.44 -43.45
CA ALA A 895 -19.07 10.00 -43.39
C ALA A 895 -18.40 9.36 -42.16
N LEU A 896 -17.41 10.06 -41.58
CA LEU A 896 -16.97 9.82 -40.20
C LEU A 896 -18.11 10.30 -39.30
N VAL A 897 -18.81 9.38 -38.64
CA VAL A 897 -19.83 9.76 -37.66
C VAL A 897 -19.07 10.30 -36.46
N ALA A 898 -19.20 11.60 -36.18
CA ALA A 898 -18.62 12.18 -34.97
C ALA A 898 -19.16 11.37 -33.77
N PRO A 899 -18.30 10.70 -32.97
CA PRO A 899 -18.76 9.82 -31.91
C PRO A 899 -19.65 10.61 -30.97
N GLU A 900 -20.84 10.09 -30.69
CA GLU A 900 -21.79 10.72 -29.78
C GLU A 900 -21.13 10.71 -28.40
N VAL A 901 -20.75 11.90 -27.91
CA VAL A 901 -19.81 12.02 -26.79
C VAL A 901 -20.53 11.68 -25.49
N HIS A 902 -20.60 10.39 -25.19
CA HIS A 902 -21.14 9.82 -23.95
C HIS A 902 -20.23 10.04 -22.74
N TYR A 903 -19.41 11.10 -22.74
CA TYR A 903 -18.80 11.62 -21.52
C TYR A 903 -19.90 12.21 -20.64
N LYS A 904 -20.40 11.40 -19.70
CA LYS A 904 -21.05 11.93 -18.50
C LYS A 904 -19.99 12.71 -17.74
N GLU A 905 -20.29 13.96 -17.38
CA GLU A 905 -19.45 14.70 -16.44
C GLU A 905 -19.63 14.05 -15.05
N GLU A 906 -18.77 13.08 -14.74
CA GLU A 906 -18.88 12.22 -13.55
C GLU A 906 -18.86 13.01 -12.23
N TYR A 907 -18.25 14.20 -12.22
CA TYR A 907 -18.27 15.10 -11.07
C TYR A 907 -18.05 16.56 -11.46
N THR A 908 -18.95 17.45 -11.03
CA THR A 908 -18.70 18.89 -11.03
C THR A 908 -17.86 19.24 -9.80
N LEU A 909 -16.70 19.90 -9.98
CA LEU A 909 -15.86 20.29 -8.84
C LEU A 909 -16.61 21.24 -7.90
N PRO A 910 -16.55 21.03 -6.56
CA PRO A 910 -17.00 22.04 -5.60
C PRO A 910 -16.28 23.36 -5.87
N SER A 911 -17.03 24.46 -5.87
CA SER A 911 -16.40 25.78 -5.83
C SER A 911 -15.62 25.92 -4.51
N PRO A 912 -14.42 26.52 -4.49
CA PRO A 912 -13.67 26.70 -3.25
C PRO A 912 -14.41 27.70 -2.36
N GLU A 913 -15.17 27.18 -1.40
CA GLU A 913 -15.78 28.01 -0.36
C GLU A 913 -14.67 28.62 0.50
N TYR A 914 -14.73 29.93 0.69
CA TYR A 914 -13.81 30.64 1.56
C TYR A 914 -13.93 30.11 3.00
N PHE A 915 -12.79 29.91 3.66
CA PHE A 915 -12.73 29.59 5.09
C PHE A 915 -13.55 30.59 5.92
N VAL A 916 -14.75 30.18 6.31
CA VAL A 916 -15.56 30.92 7.28
C VAL A 916 -14.94 30.70 8.65
N GLN A 917 -14.28 31.73 9.18
CA GLN A 917 -13.77 31.69 10.56
C GLN A 917 -14.92 31.39 11.53
N PRO A 918 -14.72 30.54 12.54
CA PRO A 918 -15.73 30.25 13.56
C PRO A 918 -15.99 31.50 14.40
N ASN A 919 -17.01 32.27 14.02
CA ASN A 919 -17.30 33.56 14.61
C ASN A 919 -17.86 33.38 16.02
N GLN A 920 -17.13 33.82 17.05
CA GLN A 920 -17.55 33.69 18.44
C GLN A 920 -18.75 34.60 18.72
N THR A 921 -19.95 34.03 18.87
CA THR A 921 -21.09 34.75 19.45
C THR A 921 -22.05 33.80 20.16
N LEU A 922 -21.96 33.75 21.49
CA LEU A 922 -22.99 33.17 22.35
C LEU A 922 -24.18 34.13 22.47
N PRO A 923 -25.42 33.63 22.36
CA PRO A 923 -26.57 34.23 23.01
C PRO A 923 -27.07 33.31 24.14
N GLU A 924 -26.96 33.76 25.38
CA GLU A 924 -27.67 33.13 26.49
C GLU A 924 -29.18 33.28 26.29
N LYS A 925 -29.92 32.15 26.33
CA LYS A 925 -31.30 32.15 26.82
C LYS A 925 -31.74 30.75 27.22
N GLU A 926 -32.02 30.56 28.50
CA GLU A 926 -32.84 29.44 28.97
C GLU A 926 -34.29 29.66 28.54
N GLU A 927 -34.94 28.62 28.02
CA GLU A 927 -36.41 28.49 28.09
C GLU A 927 -36.78 27.00 28.17
N GLN A 928 -37.91 26.69 28.81
CA GLN A 928 -38.07 25.43 29.55
C GLN A 928 -38.55 24.25 28.69
N MET A 929 -37.92 23.08 28.85
CA MET A 929 -38.50 21.82 28.38
C MET A 929 -39.72 21.44 29.25
N GLN A 930 -40.93 21.61 28.73
CA GLN A 930 -42.11 20.97 29.29
C GLN A 930 -42.36 19.60 28.64
N THR A 931 -42.68 18.61 29.46
CA THR A 931 -43.07 17.27 29.02
C THR A 931 -44.54 17.24 28.61
N GLY A 932 -44.83 16.72 27.42
CA GLY A 932 -46.19 16.53 26.89
C GLY A 932 -46.35 15.15 26.28
N SER A 933 -47.38 14.40 26.70
CA SER A 933 -47.67 13.05 26.20
C SER A 933 -49.08 12.98 25.62
N ALA A 934 -49.20 12.41 24.43
CA ALA A 934 -50.45 12.02 23.78
C ALA A 934 -50.20 10.80 22.86
N ARG A 935 -51.26 10.22 22.30
CA ARG A 935 -51.27 8.83 21.81
C ARG A 935 -52.04 8.68 20.48
N GLN A 936 -51.96 7.49 19.89
CA GLN A 936 -52.68 7.00 18.70
C GLN A 936 -52.14 7.53 17.34
N GLU A 937 -52.25 6.81 16.23
CA GLU A 937 -53.00 5.57 15.98
C GLU A 937 -52.28 4.58 15.04
N GLN A 938 -52.65 3.29 15.08
CA GLN A 938 -52.20 2.27 14.11
C GLN A 938 -53.21 2.17 12.95
N SER A 939 -52.72 1.87 11.74
CA SER A 939 -53.54 1.37 10.64
C SER A 939 -53.04 0.00 10.13
N HIS A 940 -53.48 -1.08 10.80
CA HIS A 940 -53.40 -2.42 10.19
C HIS A 940 -54.55 -2.60 9.21
N LEU A 941 -54.25 -3.19 8.04
CA LEU A 941 -55.24 -3.85 7.19
C LEU A 941 -54.81 -5.29 6.98
N THR A 942 -55.70 -6.23 7.32
CA THR A 942 -55.54 -7.68 7.18
C THR A 942 -56.84 -8.27 6.65
N LEU A 943 -56.76 -9.36 5.88
CA LEU A 943 -57.79 -10.34 5.46
C LEU A 943 -57.14 -11.22 4.36
N ALA A 944 -57.34 -12.55 4.24
CA ALA A 944 -57.96 -13.52 5.15
C ALA A 944 -57.52 -14.98 4.88
N VAL A 945 -57.24 -15.72 5.94
CA VAL A 945 -57.82 -17.05 6.33
C VAL A 945 -58.03 -18.16 5.27
N SER A 946 -57.47 -19.35 5.57
CA SER A 946 -58.15 -20.66 5.48
C SER A 946 -57.51 -21.67 6.46
N TYR A 947 -58.19 -22.76 6.87
CA TYR A 947 -57.80 -23.58 8.04
C TYR A 947 -58.19 -25.09 7.94
N GLY A 948 -57.19 -26.00 8.08
CA GLY A 948 -57.31 -27.43 8.48
C GLY A 948 -58.13 -28.40 7.58
N PRO A 949 -58.47 -29.62 8.06
CA PRO A 949 -57.85 -30.40 9.16
C PRO A 949 -57.79 -31.95 8.97
N GLN A 950 -56.88 -32.66 9.68
CA GLN A 950 -56.95 -34.07 10.14
C GLN A 950 -55.73 -34.32 11.08
N PHE A 951 -55.76 -34.85 12.32
CA PHE A 951 -56.45 -35.96 13.03
C PHE A 951 -56.01 -37.39 12.60
N VAL A 952 -55.62 -38.34 13.49
CA VAL A 952 -55.21 -38.30 14.93
C VAL A 952 -54.61 -39.65 15.42
N SER A 953 -53.81 -39.65 16.51
CA SER A 953 -53.39 -40.83 17.36
C SER A 953 -52.49 -41.92 16.70
N GLN A 954 -51.79 -42.84 17.39
CA GLN A 954 -51.74 -43.30 18.80
C GLN A 954 -50.26 -43.34 19.32
N GLU A 955 -49.92 -43.09 20.60
CA GLU A 955 -49.75 -44.05 21.74
C GLU A 955 -48.91 -45.31 21.39
N PHE A 956 -47.91 -45.76 22.17
CA PHE A 956 -47.80 -45.90 23.64
C PHE A 956 -46.40 -45.61 24.22
N ALA A 957 -46.26 -45.65 25.55
CA ALA A 957 -45.00 -45.73 26.30
C ALA A 957 -45.11 -46.72 27.48
N GLU A 958 -44.01 -47.35 27.90
CA GLU A 958 -43.68 -47.77 29.30
C GLU A 958 -42.27 -48.43 29.38
N ASP A 959 -41.81 -48.79 30.59
CA ASP A 959 -40.39 -48.95 30.99
C ASP A 959 -40.04 -50.40 31.50
N PRO A 960 -39.20 -50.65 32.55
CA PRO A 960 -37.77 -51.00 32.50
C PRO A 960 -37.36 -52.47 32.88
N GLN A 961 -36.03 -52.71 32.91
CA GLN A 961 -35.28 -53.87 33.51
C GLN A 961 -35.24 -55.20 32.69
N GLU A 962 -34.29 -56.16 32.83
CA GLU A 962 -33.08 -56.30 33.69
C GLU A 962 -32.02 -57.31 33.09
N VAL A 963 -30.85 -57.45 33.77
CA VAL A 963 -29.82 -58.53 33.72
C VAL A 963 -28.74 -58.58 32.59
N THR A 964 -27.47 -58.47 33.02
CA THR A 964 -26.18 -58.77 32.32
C THR A 964 -25.68 -60.20 32.68
N PRO A 965 -24.68 -60.86 32.00
CA PRO A 965 -23.38 -60.27 31.61
C PRO A 965 -22.58 -60.88 30.40
N ALA A 966 -21.37 -60.31 30.21
CA ALA A 966 -20.09 -60.98 29.85
C ALA A 966 -19.48 -60.89 28.42
N VAL A 967 -18.49 -59.99 28.32
CA VAL A 967 -17.16 -60.13 27.65
C VAL A 967 -17.05 -60.15 26.11
N GLY A 968 -16.25 -59.20 25.60
CA GLY A 968 -15.64 -59.22 24.27
C GLY A 968 -16.28 -58.24 23.26
N GLY A 969 -15.58 -57.29 22.63
CA GLY A 969 -14.18 -56.89 22.76
C GLY A 969 -13.53 -56.58 21.41
N GLY A 970 -13.62 -55.34 20.94
CA GLY A 970 -13.00 -54.87 19.70
C GLY A 970 -13.51 -53.50 19.27
N GLN A 971 -12.63 -52.49 19.28
CA GLN A 971 -12.88 -51.21 18.63
C GLN A 971 -12.59 -51.34 17.12
N ALA A 972 -13.22 -50.47 16.32
CA ALA A 972 -12.81 -50.22 14.95
C ALA A 972 -12.26 -48.78 14.89
N ASP A 973 -10.97 -48.63 14.60
CA ASP A 973 -10.34 -47.32 14.45
C ASP A 973 -10.68 -46.71 13.09
N HIS A 974 -11.06 -45.43 13.07
CA HIS A 974 -11.09 -44.62 11.86
C HIS A 974 -9.78 -43.84 11.77
N THR A 975 -8.80 -44.36 11.03
CA THR A 975 -7.48 -43.74 10.84
C THR A 975 -7.45 -42.79 9.65
N LEU A 976 -6.77 -41.66 9.84
CA LEU A 976 -6.46 -40.67 8.79
C LEU A 976 -5.52 -41.27 7.72
N PRO A 977 -5.55 -40.77 6.47
CA PRO A 977 -4.52 -41.09 5.48
C PRO A 977 -3.16 -40.53 5.93
N GLN A 978 -2.16 -41.39 6.06
CA GLN A 978 -0.83 -40.99 6.51
C GLN A 978 -0.07 -40.21 5.42
N THR A 979 0.34 -38.98 5.73
CA THR A 979 1.38 -38.26 4.98
C THR A 979 2.73 -38.96 5.17
N GLY A 980 3.29 -39.49 4.08
CA GLY A 980 4.35 -40.49 4.14
C GLY A 980 5.76 -39.93 4.29
N SER A 981 6.26 -39.80 5.52
CA SER A 981 7.71 -39.73 5.75
C SER A 981 8.35 -41.11 5.56
N LYS A 982 9.42 -41.19 4.75
CA LYS A 982 10.32 -42.36 4.65
C LYS A 982 11.76 -41.95 4.35
N ASP A 983 12.57 -41.90 5.40
CA ASP A 983 14.03 -41.95 5.27
C ASP A 983 14.47 -43.28 4.62
N HIS A 984 15.34 -43.18 3.61
CA HIS A 984 16.15 -44.32 3.16
C HIS A 984 17.57 -43.88 2.77
N ALA A 985 18.47 -43.93 3.75
CA ALA A 985 19.90 -43.77 3.51
C ALA A 985 20.49 -45.03 2.82
N LEU A 986 20.65 -44.98 1.50
CA LEU A 986 21.57 -45.85 0.75
C LEU A 986 22.02 -45.15 -0.55
N GLY A 987 23.29 -44.73 -0.59
CA GLY A 987 23.82 -43.89 -1.66
C GLY A 987 24.35 -44.63 -2.89
N LEU A 988 24.86 -43.83 -3.83
CA LEU A 988 25.78 -44.24 -4.91
C LEU A 988 25.22 -45.15 -6.03
N LEU A 989 24.05 -44.82 -6.60
CA LEU A 989 23.65 -45.34 -7.94
C LEU A 989 22.85 -44.37 -8.83
N GLY A 990 22.59 -43.13 -8.38
CA GLY A 990 21.70 -42.17 -9.07
C GLY A 990 22.27 -41.36 -10.25
N VAL A 991 23.54 -41.55 -10.63
CA VAL A 991 24.26 -40.62 -11.53
C VAL A 991 24.31 -41.06 -13.01
N ILE A 992 23.93 -42.30 -13.33
CA ILE A 992 24.07 -42.87 -14.69
C ILE A 992 22.77 -42.76 -15.53
N SER A 993 21.63 -42.50 -14.90
CA SER A 993 20.30 -42.52 -15.55
C SER A 993 20.00 -41.27 -16.40
N LEU A 994 20.57 -40.11 -16.06
CA LEU A 994 20.21 -38.81 -16.65
C LEU A 994 20.89 -38.50 -18.00
N THR A 995 21.84 -39.32 -18.45
CA THR A 995 22.56 -39.12 -19.74
C THR A 995 21.99 -39.93 -20.90
N ALA A 996 21.03 -40.83 -20.66
CA ALA A 996 20.44 -41.68 -21.70
C ALA A 996 19.30 -41.00 -22.47
N SER A 997 18.38 -40.34 -21.75
CA SER A 997 17.13 -39.79 -22.32
C SER A 997 17.38 -38.66 -23.33
N SER A 998 18.37 -37.80 -23.06
CA SER A 998 18.75 -36.66 -23.90
C SER A 998 19.35 -37.08 -25.26
N LEU A 999 20.01 -38.25 -25.33
CA LEU A 999 20.55 -38.81 -26.56
C LEU A 999 19.50 -39.40 -27.50
N ILE A 1000 18.34 -39.82 -26.98
CA ILE A 1000 17.24 -40.34 -27.81
C ILE A 1000 16.48 -39.20 -28.49
N PHE A 1001 16.22 -38.11 -27.77
CA PHE A 1001 15.50 -36.94 -28.30
C PHE A 1001 16.28 -36.24 -29.44
N TRP A 1002 17.60 -36.11 -29.29
CA TRP A 1002 18.48 -35.52 -30.31
C TRP A 1002 18.63 -36.36 -31.59
N ARG A 1003 18.32 -37.66 -31.55
CA ARG A 1003 18.43 -38.53 -32.73
C ARG A 1003 17.21 -38.45 -33.65
N LYS A 1004 16.01 -38.28 -33.07
CA LYS A 1004 14.75 -38.25 -33.83
C LYS A 1004 14.54 -36.95 -34.61
N LYS A 1005 15.07 -35.81 -34.14
CA LYS A 1005 14.96 -34.50 -34.83
C LYS A 1005 15.97 -34.32 -35.98
N ARG A 1006 16.43 -35.40 -36.60
CA ARG A 1006 17.46 -35.39 -37.66
C ARG A 1006 17.22 -36.39 -38.81
N GLU A 1007 16.05 -37.02 -38.85
CA GLU A 1007 15.62 -37.94 -39.92
C GLU A 1007 14.35 -37.45 -40.66
N ASP A 1008 13.70 -36.38 -40.16
CA ASP A 1008 12.57 -35.68 -40.80
C ASP A 1008 12.99 -34.25 -41.25
N ALA A 1009 14.07 -34.13 -42.02
CA ALA A 1009 14.59 -32.87 -42.58
C ALA A 1009 15.34 -33.08 -43.91
#